data_AF-A0A957Y6I4-F1
#
_entry.id   AF-A0A957Y6I4-F1
#
_cell.length_a   1.000
_cell.length_b   1.000
_cell.length_c   1.000
_cell.angle_alpha   90.00
_cell.angle_beta   90.00
_cell.angle_gamma   90.00
#
_symmetry.space_group_name_H-M   'P 1'
#
loop_
_entity.id
_entity.type
_entity.pdbx_description
1 polymer ?
#
loop_
_entity_poly.entity_id
_entity_poly.type
_entity_poly.pdbx_seq_one_letter_code
_entity_poly.pdbx_strand_id
1 'polypeptide(L)'
;QGVLLPPVPPMPPAFDTPPPPDPGIRLIAPGPVTLDLYRVTADIQDQVATTRVEQTFSNPGQSPVEATYFFPIPEDAAISEFKMVVDGQVVEGQLLRKEEARAIYENIVRQQRDPALLEYVGRDLFQARIFPIPPGGQRTIELTYSQVLPRENGLVRYTYPLRAYPLLQIGRRPDYIQPIGQLAIRADITATSPIKAIYSPTHPIAVARDGEYKATAGYEESSVIPTSDFDLFYSVDEGEVGLSLLSYKPTGEDGYFLLLAAPNVEVNPDEVVARDVILVLDTSGSMDGAKIEQAKQALFYVLDHLNPDDRFNVVSFSTGVRQFARGPQPLSQLGDARAFVAQLAAAGGTDINRALLEAVAQVDPERPAVIIFLTDGLPTEGEVNPDRIVENVRQNAPANAQVFSFGVGYDVNTVLLDTVSQENSGATAYVRPGEAIDEVVSGFYAKVATPVLSNLALDTGDIVIEDTFPYPLPDLFVGSQLVLAGRYRDGGPAAVTLTGEVNGESRVFRYDDLTFRSEGGDAFIARLWATRKVGYLLNEIRLRGANQELVDEVIRLATKYGIATPYTSFFVPEPVMLDDIDAAGPAPMATAMMQARDAPKLMEQAADAVMAAPSAPAAGAVAVEESMAREALRSADQVSAGERAASLRYAGDKTFVNRSGVWVDTAFTDAQPQQEIAFGSAAYFDLLAQHPEWRDYFAVSPNLIVVLEDTAYVIADTGEALAEPVVAPTAASQSATVPAEPPPTEVSIPPTETIATSEPALVILSPTPEVATASLPTQPNQQAPLCTGPAFAIGLVGAAGVFARRRRHR
;
A
#
# COMPACT_ATOMS: atom_id res chain seq x y z
N GLN A 1 24.84 57.50 -37.02
CA GLN A 1 25.85 58.59 -36.94
C GLN A 1 25.57 59.39 -35.67
N GLY A 2 26.61 59.96 -35.02
CA GLY A 2 26.51 61.14 -34.14
C GLY A 2 25.60 61.08 -32.89
N VAL A 3 26.20 61.20 -31.71
CA VAL A 3 25.53 61.60 -30.45
C VAL A 3 25.76 63.10 -30.22
N LEU A 4 24.85 63.77 -29.50
CA LEU A 4 25.04 65.14 -29.02
C LEU A 4 24.43 65.33 -27.61
N LEU A 5 25.20 65.94 -26.70
CA LEU A 5 24.84 66.26 -25.32
C LEU A 5 25.40 67.64 -24.93
N PRO A 6 24.60 68.48 -24.25
CA PRO A 6 25.13 69.33 -23.16
C PRO A 6 24.10 69.55 -22.02
N PRO A 7 24.39 70.32 -20.96
CA PRO A 7 25.41 70.08 -19.94
C PRO A 7 24.81 70.11 -18.49
N VAL A 8 25.59 69.74 -17.46
CA VAL A 8 25.14 69.71 -16.05
C VAL A 8 25.93 70.70 -15.18
N PRO A 9 25.24 71.59 -14.43
CA PRO A 9 25.61 71.87 -13.02
C PRO A 9 24.40 72.27 -12.11
N PRO A 10 24.57 72.43 -10.79
CA PRO A 10 25.47 71.77 -9.84
C PRO A 10 24.70 71.04 -8.70
N MET A 11 25.41 70.37 -7.78
CA MET A 11 24.82 69.58 -6.69
C MET A 11 24.89 70.29 -5.32
N PRO A 12 23.86 70.21 -4.45
CA PRO A 12 23.95 70.54 -3.02
C PRO A 12 24.75 69.48 -2.23
N PRO A 13 25.12 69.74 -0.95
CA PRO A 13 26.08 68.90 -0.21
C PRO A 13 25.49 67.59 0.32
N ALA A 14 26.39 66.66 0.64
CA ALA A 14 26.07 65.33 1.15
C ALA A 14 25.50 65.35 2.59
N PHE A 15 24.61 64.39 2.86
CA PHE A 15 24.46 63.77 4.16
C PHE A 15 25.17 62.40 4.11
N ASP A 16 25.71 61.94 5.24
CA ASP A 16 26.48 60.71 5.29
C ASP A 16 25.67 59.49 4.85
N THR A 17 26.15 58.80 3.81
CA THR A 17 25.75 57.41 3.59
C THR A 17 26.23 56.57 4.78
N PRO A 18 25.41 55.66 5.35
CA PRO A 18 25.95 54.65 6.25
C PRO A 18 27.08 53.89 5.54
N PRO A 19 28.08 53.36 6.27
CA PRO A 19 29.11 52.54 5.64
C PRO A 19 28.44 51.37 4.90
N PRO A 20 28.97 50.95 3.73
CA PRO A 20 28.41 49.81 3.02
C PRO A 20 28.40 48.59 3.96
N PRO A 21 27.34 47.76 3.94
CA PRO A 21 27.29 46.56 4.77
C PRO A 21 28.51 45.69 4.50
N ASP A 22 29.07 45.13 5.56
CA ASP A 22 30.33 44.39 5.53
C ASP A 22 30.29 43.27 4.47
N PRO A 23 31.22 43.24 3.49
CA PRO A 23 31.34 42.16 2.51
C PRO A 23 31.51 40.75 3.11
N GLY A 24 31.77 40.64 4.42
CA GLY A 24 31.88 39.39 5.16
C GLY A 24 30.59 38.56 5.25
N ILE A 25 29.40 39.18 5.21
CA ILE A 25 28.13 38.41 5.25
C ILE A 25 27.65 38.10 3.84
N ARG A 26 28.18 37.02 3.26
CA ARG A 26 27.49 36.32 2.16
C ARG A 26 26.25 35.64 2.73
N LEU A 27 25.07 36.09 2.30
CA LEU A 27 23.87 35.25 2.34
C LEU A 27 24.15 34.01 1.47
N ILE A 28 24.33 32.86 2.12
CA ILE A 28 24.50 31.58 1.44
C ILE A 28 23.12 31.20 0.90
N ALA A 29 22.92 31.35 -0.41
CA ALA A 29 21.74 30.80 -1.07
C ALA A 29 21.74 29.27 -0.86
N PRO A 30 20.63 28.68 -0.38
CA PRO A 30 20.60 27.26 -0.01
C PRO A 30 20.79 26.38 -1.25
N GLY A 31 21.93 25.69 -1.31
CA GLY A 31 22.22 24.73 -2.37
C GLY A 31 21.17 23.60 -2.43
N PRO A 32 21.04 22.92 -3.58
CA PRO A 32 20.19 21.75 -3.71
C PRO A 32 20.82 20.54 -3.01
N VAL A 33 20.73 20.51 -1.67
CA VAL A 33 20.94 19.30 -0.87
C VAL A 33 19.88 18.27 -1.25
N THR A 34 20.32 17.13 -1.76
CA THR A 34 19.48 15.99 -2.12
C THR A 34 19.38 15.00 -0.95
N LEU A 35 18.32 14.19 -0.92
CA LEU A 35 18.20 13.02 -0.05
C LEU A 35 18.41 11.76 -0.89
N ASP A 36 19.61 11.19 -0.84
CA ASP A 36 20.06 10.15 -1.76
C ASP A 36 19.61 8.76 -1.29
N LEU A 37 19.52 8.54 0.03
CA LEU A 37 19.00 7.32 0.66
C LEU A 37 18.07 7.69 1.82
N TYR A 38 16.92 7.02 1.90
CA TYR A 38 16.00 7.04 3.04
C TYR A 38 15.62 5.58 3.35
N ARG A 39 16.16 5.02 4.42
CA ARG A 39 15.86 3.67 4.90
C ARG A 39 15.09 3.74 6.22
N VAL A 40 14.03 2.95 6.32
CA VAL A 40 13.25 2.72 7.55
C VAL A 40 13.29 1.23 7.87
N THR A 41 13.56 0.88 9.11
CA THR A 41 13.55 -0.51 9.60
C THR A 41 12.85 -0.57 10.94
N ALA A 42 11.68 -1.21 10.98
CA ALA A 42 10.90 -1.42 12.19
C ALA A 42 11.05 -2.87 12.67
N ASP A 43 11.57 -3.05 13.87
CA ASP A 43 11.60 -4.34 14.58
C ASP A 43 10.36 -4.36 15.49
N ILE A 44 9.38 -5.21 15.17
CA ILE A 44 8.05 -5.24 15.77
C ILE A 44 7.89 -6.55 16.56
N GLN A 45 7.78 -6.42 17.88
CA GLN A 45 7.66 -7.54 18.81
C GLN A 45 6.32 -7.42 19.55
N ASP A 46 5.36 -8.25 19.15
CA ASP A 46 3.92 -8.05 19.38
C ASP A 46 3.54 -6.59 19.06
N GLN A 47 2.93 -5.86 20.02
CA GLN A 47 2.55 -4.46 19.83
C GLN A 47 3.71 -3.45 19.98
N VAL A 48 4.95 -3.84 20.26
CA VAL A 48 6.06 -2.89 20.45
C VAL A 48 6.89 -2.79 19.18
N ALA A 49 6.84 -1.63 18.51
CA ALA A 49 7.70 -1.34 17.37
C ALA A 49 8.91 -0.50 17.80
N THR A 50 10.12 -0.91 17.38
CA THR A 50 11.33 -0.09 17.45
C THR A 50 11.77 0.25 16.03
N THR A 51 11.58 1.50 15.64
CA THR A 51 11.87 2.00 14.29
C THR A 51 13.20 2.73 14.26
N ARG A 52 14.12 2.24 13.43
CA ARG A 52 15.30 2.98 12.99
C ARG A 52 15.06 3.64 11.65
N VAL A 53 15.46 4.90 11.54
CA VAL A 53 15.49 5.70 10.31
C VAL A 53 16.94 6.05 10.00
N GLU A 54 17.41 5.72 8.81
CA GLU A 54 18.72 6.10 8.25
C GLU A 54 18.46 6.99 7.03
N GLN A 55 19.06 8.18 6.99
CA GLN A 55 18.92 9.11 5.86
C GLN A 55 20.28 9.70 5.47
N THR A 56 20.63 9.64 4.18
CA THR A 56 21.89 10.20 3.66
C THR A 56 21.62 11.38 2.72
N PHE A 57 22.07 12.56 3.14
CA PHE A 57 22.03 13.77 2.33
C PHE A 57 23.38 14.01 1.64
N SER A 58 23.37 14.52 0.41
CA SER A 58 24.58 15.03 -0.24
C SER A 58 24.46 16.45 -0.75
N ASN A 59 25.60 17.10 -0.97
CA ASN A 59 25.70 18.46 -1.47
C ASN A 59 26.41 18.46 -2.83
N PRO A 60 25.67 18.41 -3.97
CA PRO A 60 26.25 18.53 -5.31
C PRO A 60 26.80 19.94 -5.63
N GLY A 61 26.70 20.91 -4.71
CA GLY A 61 27.21 22.27 -4.85
C GLY A 61 28.72 22.40 -4.65
N GLN A 62 29.27 23.55 -5.07
CA GLN A 62 30.70 23.89 -4.97
C GLN A 62 31.05 24.67 -3.68
N SER A 63 30.18 24.66 -2.68
CA SER A 63 30.38 25.36 -1.39
C SER A 63 29.67 24.59 -0.29
N PRO A 64 30.19 24.58 0.96
CA PRO A 64 29.55 23.89 2.07
C PRO A 64 28.19 24.53 2.38
N VAL A 65 27.24 23.71 2.81
CA VAL A 65 25.87 24.14 3.12
C VAL A 65 25.44 23.63 4.49
N GLU A 66 24.57 24.40 5.15
CA GLU A 66 23.79 23.96 6.31
C GLU A 66 22.44 23.44 5.79
N ALA A 67 21.95 22.33 6.34
CA ALA A 67 20.59 21.87 6.16
C ALA A 67 19.90 21.79 7.53
N THR A 68 18.69 22.34 7.62
CA THR A 68 17.76 22.01 8.72
C THR A 68 16.82 20.94 8.20
N TYR A 69 16.72 19.82 8.91
CA TYR A 69 15.80 18.74 8.60
C TYR A 69 14.82 18.56 9.75
N PHE A 70 13.57 18.24 9.42
CA PHE A 70 12.51 17.98 10.40
C PHE A 70 12.10 16.52 10.30
N PHE A 71 12.15 15.80 11.42
CA PHE A 71 11.60 14.45 11.54
C PHE A 71 10.17 14.54 12.08
N PRO A 72 9.16 14.03 11.36
CA PRO A 72 7.90 13.66 11.98
C PRO A 72 8.10 12.35 12.76
N ILE A 73 7.66 12.32 14.01
CA ILE A 73 7.49 11.08 14.78
C ILE A 73 6.01 10.91 15.17
N PRO A 74 5.55 9.69 15.47
CA PRO A 74 4.25 9.47 16.10
C PRO A 74 4.16 10.11 17.50
N GLU A 75 2.97 10.56 17.92
CA GLU A 75 2.74 11.26 19.21
C GLU A 75 3.16 10.38 20.42
N ASP A 76 2.90 9.07 20.37
CA ASP A 76 3.28 8.09 21.40
C ASP A 76 4.73 7.57 21.30
N ALA A 77 5.56 8.11 20.39
CA ALA A 77 6.92 7.59 20.15
C ALA A 77 7.99 8.16 21.08
N ALA A 78 8.70 7.26 21.79
CA ALA A 78 9.85 7.59 22.62
C ALA A 78 11.16 7.47 21.81
N ILE A 79 11.82 8.59 21.53
CA ILE A 79 13.16 8.60 20.91
C ILE A 79 14.17 7.98 21.87
N SER A 80 14.89 6.95 21.41
CA SER A 80 15.92 6.25 22.18
C SER A 80 17.35 6.64 21.78
N GLU A 81 17.58 6.99 20.52
CA GLU A 81 18.92 7.24 19.98
C GLU A 81 18.90 8.22 18.79
N PHE A 82 19.89 9.10 18.71
CA PHE A 82 20.16 9.94 17.53
C PHE A 82 21.67 10.00 17.25
N LYS A 83 22.05 9.83 15.99
CA LYS A 83 23.44 9.73 15.52
C LYS A 83 23.61 10.47 14.20
N MET A 84 24.83 10.94 13.95
CA MET A 84 25.25 11.50 12.66
C MET A 84 26.60 10.90 12.24
N VAL A 85 26.69 10.34 11.04
CA VAL A 85 27.93 9.84 10.46
C VAL A 85 28.64 10.98 9.74
N VAL A 86 29.79 11.37 10.29
CA VAL A 86 30.65 12.45 9.81
C VAL A 86 31.94 11.82 9.29
N ASP A 87 32.13 11.84 7.97
CA ASP A 87 33.34 11.37 7.28
C ASP A 87 33.76 9.93 7.67
N GLY A 88 32.76 9.07 7.96
CA GLY A 88 32.92 7.68 8.38
C GLY A 88 33.02 7.45 9.89
N GLN A 89 32.89 8.50 10.72
CA GLN A 89 32.84 8.40 12.19
C GLN A 89 31.43 8.68 12.71
N VAL A 90 30.95 7.87 13.66
CA VAL A 90 29.65 8.07 14.32
C VAL A 90 29.79 9.14 15.41
N VAL A 91 28.94 10.16 15.35
CA VAL A 91 28.77 11.19 16.38
C VAL A 91 27.39 11.01 17.01
N GLU A 92 27.35 10.59 18.28
CA GLU A 92 26.11 10.45 19.03
C GLU A 92 25.60 11.82 19.52
N GLY A 93 24.31 12.09 19.31
CA GLY A 93 23.64 13.28 19.81
C GLY A 93 23.31 13.12 21.29
N GLN A 94 23.63 14.14 22.10
CA GLN A 94 23.29 14.15 23.52
C GLN A 94 21.90 14.77 23.73
N LEU A 95 21.02 14.06 24.46
CA LEU A 95 19.74 14.60 24.90
C LEU A 95 19.97 15.63 26.03
N LEU A 96 19.90 16.90 25.68
CA LEU A 96 20.17 18.05 26.57
C LEU A 96 18.92 18.92 26.71
N ARG A 97 18.84 19.76 27.76
CA ARG A 97 17.74 20.73 27.86
C ARG A 97 17.88 21.78 26.76
N LYS A 98 16.75 22.27 26.23
CA LYS A 98 16.69 23.25 25.11
C LYS A 98 17.59 24.47 25.29
N GLU A 99 17.70 24.97 26.52
CA GLU A 99 18.54 26.11 26.89
C GLU A 99 20.05 25.75 26.93
N GLU A 100 20.39 24.57 27.43
CA GLU A 100 21.76 24.03 27.50
C GLU A 100 22.29 23.72 26.10
N ALA A 101 21.48 23.03 25.29
CA ALA A 101 21.74 22.71 23.89
C ALA A 101 22.08 23.97 23.07
N ARG A 102 21.23 24.99 23.15
CA ARG A 102 21.42 26.24 22.41
C ARG A 102 22.67 27.02 22.87
N ALA A 103 22.93 27.07 24.17
CA ALA A 103 24.13 27.71 24.70
C ALA A 103 25.44 26.99 24.28
N ILE A 104 25.39 25.67 24.10
CA ILE A 104 26.49 24.86 23.56
C ILE A 104 26.68 25.15 22.06
N TYR A 105 25.60 25.09 21.26
CA TYR A 105 25.63 25.38 19.82
C TYR A 105 26.17 26.78 19.52
N GLU A 106 25.65 27.84 20.15
CA GLU A 106 26.08 29.22 19.91
C GLU A 106 27.55 29.51 20.29
N ASN A 107 28.15 28.71 21.18
CA ASN A 107 29.59 28.76 21.50
C ASN A 107 30.44 27.93 20.53
N ILE A 108 29.91 26.86 19.98
CA ILE A 108 30.61 25.91 19.10
C ILE A 108 30.62 26.37 17.64
N VAL A 109 29.55 26.98 17.13
CA VAL A 109 29.49 27.56 15.77
C VAL A 109 30.62 28.59 15.56
N ARG A 110 31.03 29.29 16.63
CA ARG A 110 32.18 30.22 16.64
C ARG A 110 33.55 29.54 16.45
N GLN A 111 33.61 28.20 16.41
CA GLN A 111 34.83 27.40 16.32
C GLN A 111 34.86 26.42 15.13
N GLN A 112 33.82 26.37 14.28
CA GLN A 112 33.73 25.50 13.09
C GLN A 112 33.99 23.99 13.37
N ARG A 113 33.34 23.42 14.40
CA ARG A 113 33.46 22.00 14.78
C ARG A 113 32.16 21.42 15.33
N ASP A 114 31.40 20.66 14.55
CA ASP A 114 30.08 20.16 14.96
C ASP A 114 30.09 19.02 15.99
N PRO A 115 29.16 19.08 16.96
CA PRO A 115 28.30 17.97 17.38
C PRO A 115 26.95 18.03 16.65
N ALA A 116 26.30 16.88 16.45
CA ALA A 116 24.92 16.84 15.99
C ALA A 116 23.96 17.33 17.08
N LEU A 117 22.95 18.14 16.71
CA LEU A 117 21.90 18.61 17.62
C LEU A 117 20.51 18.32 17.06
N LEU A 118 19.64 17.77 17.92
CA LEU A 118 18.23 17.50 17.69
C LEU A 118 17.40 18.31 18.70
N GLU A 119 16.47 19.13 18.25
CA GLU A 119 15.61 19.97 19.09
C GLU A 119 14.13 19.63 18.88
N TYR A 120 13.35 19.43 19.95
CA TYR A 120 11.89 19.36 19.84
C TYR A 120 11.30 20.75 19.53
N VAL A 121 10.48 20.82 18.48
CA VAL A 121 9.83 22.06 18.03
C VAL A 121 8.32 22.11 18.29
N GLY A 122 7.72 21.02 18.78
CA GLY A 122 6.28 20.91 19.05
C GLY A 122 5.54 20.19 17.93
N ARG A 123 4.35 19.65 18.23
CA ARG A 123 3.51 18.85 17.29
C ARG A 123 4.33 17.74 16.63
N ASP A 124 5.04 16.99 17.48
CA ASP A 124 5.66 15.70 17.16
C ASP A 124 6.72 15.77 16.03
N LEU A 125 7.24 16.98 15.86
CA LEU A 125 8.33 17.33 14.97
C LEU A 125 9.62 17.57 15.77
N PHE A 126 10.70 16.93 15.32
CA PHE A 126 12.06 17.14 15.83
C PHE A 126 12.95 17.75 14.75
N GLN A 127 13.59 18.87 15.05
CA GLN A 127 14.44 19.63 14.15
C GLN A 127 15.92 19.22 14.37
N ALA A 128 16.54 18.59 13.37
CA ALA A 128 17.99 18.40 13.31
C ALA A 128 18.67 19.49 12.49
N ARG A 129 19.87 19.89 12.89
CA ARG A 129 20.77 20.74 12.08
C ARG A 129 21.97 19.95 11.62
N ILE A 130 22.15 19.87 10.30
CA ILE A 130 23.14 19.03 9.64
C ILE A 130 24.33 19.91 9.22
N PHE A 131 25.10 20.33 10.24
CA PHE A 131 26.33 21.13 10.13
C PHE A 131 27.43 20.40 9.31
N PRO A 132 28.32 21.15 8.64
CA PRO A 132 28.18 21.38 7.21
C PRO A 132 28.19 20.08 6.39
N ILE A 133 27.38 20.06 5.33
CA ILE A 133 27.52 19.09 4.24
C ILE A 133 28.60 19.63 3.27
N PRO A 134 29.78 18.99 3.13
CA PRO A 134 30.88 19.52 2.32
C PRO A 134 30.57 19.56 0.81
N PRO A 135 31.27 20.37 -0.01
CA PRO A 135 31.11 20.35 -1.47
C PRO A 135 31.41 18.97 -2.05
N GLY A 136 30.45 18.36 -2.75
CA GLY A 136 30.53 16.97 -3.24
C GLY A 136 30.61 15.91 -2.14
N GLY A 137 30.29 16.27 -0.89
CA GLY A 137 30.29 15.39 0.27
C GLY A 137 28.89 15.03 0.74
N GLN A 138 28.82 14.12 1.72
CA GLN A 138 27.59 13.59 2.29
C GLN A 138 27.57 13.64 3.83
N ARG A 139 26.37 13.59 4.40
CA ARG A 139 26.11 13.39 5.82
C ARG A 139 24.99 12.37 5.96
N THR A 140 25.22 11.33 6.75
CA THR A 140 24.18 10.35 7.12
C THR A 140 23.71 10.66 8.54
N ILE A 141 22.41 10.62 8.76
CA ILE A 141 21.77 10.71 10.08
C ILE A 141 21.08 9.38 10.38
N GLU A 142 21.07 9.00 11.64
CA GLU A 142 20.34 7.85 12.16
C GLU A 142 19.49 8.29 13.36
N LEU A 143 18.20 7.94 13.36
CA LEU A 143 17.27 8.16 14.46
C LEU A 143 16.67 6.80 14.83
N THR A 144 16.60 6.46 16.12
CA THR A 144 15.83 5.30 16.60
C THR A 144 14.82 5.75 17.65
N TYR A 145 13.58 5.30 17.50
CA TYR A 145 12.49 5.48 18.46
C TYR A 145 11.70 4.19 18.66
N SER A 146 10.99 4.08 19.78
CA SER A 146 10.06 2.97 20.05
C SER A 146 8.66 3.50 20.33
N GLN A 147 7.63 2.76 19.90
CA GLN A 147 6.22 3.08 20.10
C GLN A 147 5.40 1.82 20.40
N VAL A 148 4.24 2.00 21.04
CA VAL A 148 3.23 0.93 21.18
C VAL A 148 2.21 1.09 20.06
N LEU A 149 2.00 0.03 19.29
CA LEU A 149 1.09 0.00 18.16
C LEU A 149 -0.36 -0.23 18.62
N PRO A 150 -1.34 0.53 18.07
CA PRO A 150 -2.74 0.27 18.32
C PRO A 150 -3.14 -1.11 17.79
N ARG A 151 -3.96 -1.82 18.56
CA ARG A 151 -4.55 -3.12 18.23
C ARG A 151 -6.06 -3.09 18.48
N GLU A 152 -6.83 -3.41 17.46
CA GLU A 152 -8.29 -3.58 17.52
C GLU A 152 -8.63 -4.97 16.96
N ASN A 153 -9.42 -5.77 17.68
CA ASN A 153 -9.95 -7.06 17.21
C ASN A 153 -8.90 -7.97 16.51
N GLY A 154 -7.74 -8.16 17.15
CA GLY A 154 -6.64 -8.99 16.64
C GLY A 154 -5.74 -8.30 15.60
N LEU A 155 -6.20 -7.23 14.95
CA LEU A 155 -5.47 -6.47 13.93
C LEU A 155 -4.59 -5.38 14.58
N VAL A 156 -3.32 -5.33 14.21
CA VAL A 156 -2.33 -4.34 14.66
C VAL A 156 -1.94 -3.43 13.49
N ARG A 157 -1.83 -2.12 13.74
CA ARG A 157 -1.42 -1.12 12.73
C ARG A 157 -0.07 -0.49 13.05
N TYR A 158 0.84 -0.51 12.09
CA TYR A 158 2.06 0.29 12.05
C TYR A 158 1.91 1.39 10.99
N THR A 159 2.09 2.65 11.38
CA THR A 159 2.09 3.80 10.46
C THR A 159 3.43 4.52 10.55
N TYR A 160 4.05 4.81 9.41
CA TYR A 160 5.24 5.65 9.33
C TYR A 160 4.94 6.94 8.54
N PRO A 161 5.18 8.15 9.12
CA PRO A 161 4.71 9.44 8.61
C PRO A 161 5.50 9.95 7.39
N LEU A 162 5.38 9.24 6.27
CA LEU A 162 6.10 9.48 5.02
C LEU A 162 5.51 10.63 4.19
N ARG A 163 4.20 10.92 4.27
CA ARG A 163 3.52 11.98 3.49
C ARG A 163 4.01 13.38 3.80
N ALA A 164 4.68 13.56 4.94
CA ALA A 164 5.28 14.82 5.33
C ALA A 164 6.48 15.21 4.44
N TYR A 165 7.15 14.27 3.76
CA TYR A 165 8.41 14.52 3.03
C TYR A 165 8.44 15.80 2.16
N PRO A 166 7.41 16.10 1.33
CA PRO A 166 7.37 17.35 0.56
C PRO A 166 7.29 18.62 1.42
N LEU A 167 6.57 18.56 2.55
CA LEU A 167 6.37 19.69 3.48
C LEU A 167 7.64 20.03 4.26
N LEU A 168 8.52 19.05 4.48
CA LEU A 168 9.74 19.21 5.29
C LEU A 168 10.87 19.92 4.51
N GLN A 169 10.71 20.17 3.20
CA GLN A 169 11.66 20.93 2.35
C GLN A 169 11.48 22.47 2.46
N ILE A 170 11.16 22.96 3.67
CA ILE A 170 10.80 24.36 3.95
C ILE A 170 11.91 25.32 3.50
N GLY A 171 11.54 26.39 2.80
CA GLY A 171 12.48 27.42 2.32
C GLY A 171 12.99 27.20 0.89
N ARG A 172 12.63 26.10 0.23
CA ARG A 172 12.70 25.97 -1.24
C ARG A 172 11.48 26.65 -1.90
N ARG A 173 11.56 26.95 -3.20
CA ARG A 173 10.36 27.35 -3.96
C ARG A 173 9.39 26.15 -4.06
N PRO A 174 8.07 26.34 -4.01
CA PRO A 174 7.09 25.25 -3.93
C PRO A 174 6.96 24.39 -5.21
N ASP A 175 7.56 24.83 -6.33
CA ASP A 175 7.67 24.12 -7.61
C ASP A 175 8.85 23.12 -7.65
N TYR A 176 9.75 23.11 -6.67
CA TYR A 176 10.97 22.27 -6.66
C TYR A 176 11.07 21.35 -5.42
N ILE A 177 10.16 20.37 -5.34
CA ILE A 177 10.30 19.20 -4.45
C ILE A 177 11.28 18.22 -5.11
N GLN A 178 12.39 17.88 -4.45
CA GLN A 178 13.31 16.86 -4.97
C GLN A 178 12.86 15.44 -4.58
N PRO A 179 12.90 14.46 -5.50
CA PRO A 179 12.64 13.05 -5.19
C PRO A 179 13.72 12.46 -4.26
N ILE A 180 13.35 11.42 -3.53
CA ILE A 180 14.26 10.57 -2.75
C ILE A 180 15.02 9.68 -3.74
N GLY A 181 16.35 9.63 -3.65
CA GLY A 181 17.19 8.80 -4.53
C GLY A 181 16.83 7.31 -4.45
N GLN A 182 16.90 6.73 -3.26
CA GLN A 182 16.38 5.39 -2.92
C GLN A 182 15.58 5.47 -1.62
N LEU A 183 14.35 4.97 -1.63
CA LEU A 183 13.51 4.74 -0.46
C LEU A 183 13.43 3.23 -0.19
N ALA A 184 13.63 2.82 1.06
CA ALA A 184 13.49 1.42 1.48
C ALA A 184 12.82 1.34 2.86
N ILE A 185 11.72 0.59 2.96
CA ILE A 185 10.98 0.37 4.20
C ILE A 185 10.91 -1.12 4.47
N ARG A 186 11.37 -1.54 5.65
CA ARG A 186 11.34 -2.93 6.13
C ARG A 186 10.64 -2.99 7.49
N ALA A 187 9.71 -3.90 7.66
CA ALA A 187 9.12 -4.24 8.95
C ALA A 187 9.35 -5.72 9.22
N ASP A 188 10.10 -6.04 10.26
CA ASP A 188 10.30 -7.39 10.78
C ASP A 188 9.34 -7.59 11.94
N ILE A 189 8.41 -8.54 11.79
CA ILE A 189 7.32 -8.81 12.72
C ILE A 189 7.60 -10.14 13.41
N THR A 190 7.57 -10.15 14.73
CA THR A 190 7.53 -11.36 15.57
C THR A 190 6.33 -11.25 16.52
N ALA A 191 5.50 -12.28 16.58
CA ALA A 191 4.30 -12.31 17.41
C ALA A 191 4.23 -13.57 18.28
N THR A 192 3.49 -13.47 19.39
CA THR A 192 3.23 -14.58 20.31
C THR A 192 2.06 -15.48 19.89
N SER A 193 1.13 -14.96 19.08
CA SER A 193 0.07 -15.73 18.40
C SER A 193 0.33 -15.78 16.88
N PRO A 194 -0.18 -16.79 16.15
CA PRO A 194 0.00 -16.91 14.69
C PRO A 194 -0.41 -15.66 13.89
N ILE A 195 0.46 -15.21 12.99
CA ILE A 195 0.23 -14.06 12.11
C ILE A 195 -0.60 -14.53 10.91
N LYS A 196 -1.83 -14.02 10.75
CA LYS A 196 -2.76 -14.46 9.68
C LYS A 196 -2.64 -13.58 8.44
N ALA A 197 -3.18 -12.36 8.44
CA ALA A 197 -3.07 -11.41 7.34
C ALA A 197 -1.86 -10.47 7.50
N ILE A 198 -1.26 -10.03 6.39
CA ILE A 198 -0.25 -8.96 6.34
C ILE A 198 -0.55 -8.10 5.12
N TYR A 199 -0.82 -6.81 5.34
CA TYR A 199 -1.47 -5.97 4.35
C TYR A 199 -1.00 -4.51 4.45
N SER A 200 -0.64 -3.91 3.32
CA SER A 200 -0.53 -2.45 3.22
C SER A 200 -1.55 -1.94 2.19
N PRO A 201 -2.43 -0.99 2.54
CA PRO A 201 -3.31 -0.34 1.58
C PRO A 201 -2.60 0.76 0.76
N THR A 202 -1.40 1.19 1.17
CA THR A 202 -0.74 2.40 0.63
C THR A 202 0.47 2.09 -0.25
N HIS A 203 1.23 1.01 0.01
CA HIS A 203 2.50 0.73 -0.66
C HIS A 203 2.63 -0.76 -1.05
N PRO A 204 3.12 -1.10 -2.26
CA PRO A 204 3.28 -2.50 -2.69
C PRO A 204 4.36 -3.20 -1.86
N ILE A 205 3.97 -4.12 -0.99
CA ILE A 205 4.87 -4.86 -0.10
C ILE A 205 5.14 -6.27 -0.62
N ALA A 206 6.41 -6.66 -0.63
CA ALA A 206 6.81 -8.06 -0.63
C ALA A 206 6.73 -8.61 0.80
N VAL A 207 6.19 -9.81 0.98
CA VAL A 207 6.05 -10.47 2.29
C VAL A 207 6.79 -11.81 2.25
N ALA A 208 7.68 -12.02 3.22
CA ALA A 208 8.33 -13.31 3.50
C ALA A 208 7.94 -13.78 4.91
N ARG A 209 7.78 -15.10 5.11
CA ARG A 209 7.39 -15.70 6.40
C ARG A 209 8.44 -16.72 6.88
N ASP A 210 8.59 -16.84 8.20
CA ASP A 210 9.46 -17.81 8.90
C ASP A 210 8.61 -18.56 9.92
N GLY A 211 7.82 -19.54 9.43
CA GLY A 211 6.73 -20.18 10.16
C GLY A 211 5.53 -19.25 10.39
N GLU A 212 4.67 -19.59 11.36
CA GLU A 212 3.46 -18.81 11.67
C GLU A 212 3.71 -17.52 12.47
N TYR A 213 4.81 -17.47 13.24
CA TYR A 213 5.05 -16.46 14.28
C TYR A 213 5.93 -15.29 13.85
N LYS A 214 6.44 -15.31 12.61
CA LYS A 214 7.34 -14.29 12.08
C LYS A 214 7.10 -13.99 10.61
N ALA A 215 7.27 -12.72 10.25
CA ALA A 215 7.29 -12.28 8.88
C ALA A 215 8.16 -11.03 8.68
N THR A 216 8.65 -10.84 7.46
CA THR A 216 9.19 -9.57 6.99
C THR A 216 8.25 -9.00 5.93
N ALA A 217 7.79 -7.76 6.09
CA ALA A 217 7.23 -6.95 5.02
C ALA A 217 8.29 -5.97 4.51
N GLY A 218 8.40 -5.79 3.19
CA GLY A 218 9.38 -4.90 2.57
C GLY A 218 8.86 -4.17 1.33
N TYR A 219 9.19 -2.89 1.21
CA TYR A 219 8.90 -2.04 0.05
C TYR A 219 10.15 -1.22 -0.27
N GLU A 220 10.55 -1.17 -1.55
CA GLU A 220 11.65 -0.33 -2.03
C GLU A 220 11.26 0.39 -3.33
N GLU A 221 11.65 1.65 -3.46
CA GLU A 221 11.44 2.47 -4.66
C GLU A 221 12.62 3.43 -4.88
N SER A 222 12.73 4.03 -6.06
CA SER A 222 13.84 4.93 -6.40
C SER A 222 13.36 6.12 -7.22
N SER A 223 13.92 7.30 -6.95
CA SER A 223 13.48 8.59 -7.52
C SER A 223 12.01 8.95 -7.21
N VAL A 224 11.53 8.56 -6.02
CA VAL A 224 10.13 8.70 -5.57
C VAL A 224 9.88 10.04 -4.85
N ILE A 225 8.68 10.61 -5.01
CA ILE A 225 8.14 11.67 -4.14
C ILE A 225 6.93 11.07 -3.40
N PRO A 226 7.04 10.73 -2.11
CA PRO A 226 5.93 10.17 -1.36
C PRO A 226 4.73 11.10 -1.25
N THR A 227 3.53 10.52 -1.38
CA THR A 227 2.22 11.21 -1.33
C THR A 227 1.29 10.67 -0.24
N SER A 228 1.68 9.58 0.43
CA SER A 228 0.93 8.92 1.51
C SER A 228 1.87 8.46 2.62
N ASP A 229 1.31 8.15 3.79
CA ASP A 229 2.05 7.50 4.87
C ASP A 229 2.18 6.00 4.59
N PHE A 230 3.24 5.37 5.09
CA PHE A 230 3.38 3.92 5.00
C PHE A 230 2.56 3.29 6.12
N ASP A 231 1.35 2.84 5.76
CA ASP A 231 0.47 2.04 6.60
C ASP A 231 0.72 0.54 6.35
N LEU A 232 0.95 -0.21 7.42
CA LEU A 232 1.07 -1.67 7.45
C LEU A 232 0.17 -2.23 8.54
N PHE A 233 -0.73 -3.12 8.16
CA PHE A 233 -1.60 -3.87 9.05
C PHE A 233 -1.15 -5.34 9.08
N TYR A 234 -1.20 -5.96 10.25
CA TYR A 234 -1.08 -7.41 10.36
C TYR A 234 -2.04 -7.93 11.43
N SER A 235 -2.63 -9.11 11.22
CA SER A 235 -3.54 -9.72 12.19
C SER A 235 -2.92 -10.91 12.90
N VAL A 236 -3.26 -11.07 14.18
CA VAL A 236 -2.83 -12.19 15.03
C VAL A 236 -4.04 -12.86 15.68
N ASP A 237 -4.18 -14.15 15.43
CA ASP A 237 -5.34 -14.98 15.78
C ASP A 237 -4.89 -16.42 16.06
N GLU A 238 -5.68 -17.20 16.80
CA GLU A 238 -5.44 -18.63 17.06
C GLU A 238 -6.36 -19.54 16.21
N GLY A 239 -7.41 -19.01 15.59
CA GLY A 239 -8.33 -19.76 14.74
C GLY A 239 -7.74 -20.26 13.40
N GLU A 240 -8.38 -21.27 12.80
CA GLU A 240 -8.02 -21.87 11.49
C GLU A 240 -8.02 -20.86 10.33
N VAL A 241 -8.88 -19.85 10.42
CA VAL A 241 -8.93 -18.67 9.56
C VAL A 241 -8.95 -17.45 10.47
N GLY A 242 -8.03 -16.52 10.24
CA GLY A 242 -8.08 -15.20 10.86
C GLY A 242 -8.99 -14.28 10.06
N LEU A 243 -9.91 -13.60 10.74
CA LEU A 243 -10.80 -12.62 10.13
C LEU A 243 -10.61 -11.25 10.80
N SER A 244 -10.40 -10.20 10.01
CA SER A 244 -10.23 -8.85 10.52
C SER A 244 -11.06 -7.85 9.72
N LEU A 245 -11.72 -6.94 10.42
CA LEU A 245 -12.62 -5.95 9.84
C LEU A 245 -12.09 -4.54 10.10
N LEU A 246 -11.75 -3.82 9.03
CA LEU A 246 -11.63 -2.37 9.04
C LEU A 246 -12.91 -1.76 8.48
N SER A 247 -13.32 -0.60 8.98
CA SER A 247 -14.50 0.10 8.47
C SER A 247 -14.40 1.61 8.60
N TYR A 248 -15.11 2.31 7.72
CA TYR A 248 -15.23 3.76 7.68
C TYR A 248 -16.68 4.15 7.40
N LYS A 249 -17.23 5.14 8.11
CA LYS A 249 -18.56 5.67 7.83
C LYS A 249 -18.55 7.21 7.83
N PRO A 250 -18.73 7.87 6.68
CA PRO A 250 -18.93 9.31 6.63
C PRO A 250 -20.23 9.69 7.35
N THR A 251 -20.23 10.85 8.00
CA THR A 251 -21.42 11.39 8.67
C THR A 251 -22.56 11.57 7.66
N GLY A 252 -23.63 10.78 7.81
CA GLY A 252 -24.82 10.85 6.94
C GLY A 252 -24.79 10.01 5.65
N GLU A 253 -23.67 9.37 5.28
CA GLU A 253 -23.62 8.41 4.16
C GLU A 253 -23.61 6.95 4.68
N ASP A 254 -23.92 5.97 3.82
CA ASP A 254 -23.62 4.55 4.11
C ASP A 254 -22.11 4.33 4.13
N GLY A 255 -21.65 3.49 5.06
CA GLY A 255 -20.24 3.22 5.28
C GLY A 255 -19.61 2.27 4.26
N TYR A 256 -18.30 2.12 4.39
CA TYR A 256 -17.41 1.30 3.58
C TYR A 256 -16.57 0.38 4.48
N PHE A 257 -16.52 -0.92 4.18
CA PHE A 257 -15.76 -1.89 4.96
C PHE A 257 -14.68 -2.58 4.13
N LEU A 258 -13.64 -3.04 4.83
CA LEU A 258 -12.61 -3.92 4.31
C LEU A 258 -12.48 -5.12 5.25
N LEU A 259 -12.80 -6.30 4.73
CA LEU A 259 -12.68 -7.57 5.42
C LEU A 259 -11.42 -8.27 4.90
N LEU A 260 -10.52 -8.63 5.81
CA LEU A 260 -9.32 -9.42 5.53
C LEU A 260 -9.53 -10.83 6.11
N ALA A 261 -9.56 -11.85 5.25
CA ALA A 261 -9.60 -13.26 5.66
C ALA A 261 -8.34 -14.00 5.19
N ALA A 262 -7.66 -14.71 6.08
CA ALA A 262 -6.46 -15.48 5.75
C ALA A 262 -6.43 -16.81 6.54
N PRO A 263 -6.08 -17.95 5.91
CA PRO A 263 -5.99 -19.23 6.60
C PRO A 263 -4.69 -19.34 7.41
N ASN A 264 -4.50 -20.45 8.11
CA ASN A 264 -3.19 -20.83 8.66
C ASN A 264 -2.10 -20.85 7.57
N VAL A 265 -0.86 -20.58 7.98
CA VAL A 265 0.32 -20.69 7.08
C VAL A 265 0.75 -22.15 6.96
N GLU A 266 0.65 -22.90 8.06
CA GLU A 266 0.85 -24.35 8.09
C GLU A 266 -0.53 -25.02 8.16
N VAL A 267 -0.91 -25.71 7.09
CA VAL A 267 -2.16 -26.47 6.96
C VAL A 267 -1.82 -27.95 6.88
N ASN A 268 -2.62 -28.82 7.51
CA ASN A 268 -2.43 -30.26 7.41
C ASN A 268 -2.68 -30.71 5.96
N PRO A 269 -1.81 -31.51 5.32
CA PRO A 269 -2.07 -32.07 3.99
C PRO A 269 -3.43 -32.75 3.83
N ASP A 270 -3.99 -33.36 4.90
CA ASP A 270 -5.35 -33.95 4.88
C ASP A 270 -6.48 -32.92 4.68
N GLU A 271 -6.21 -31.63 4.92
CA GLU A 271 -7.15 -30.51 4.79
C GLU A 271 -7.00 -29.73 3.48
N VAL A 272 -6.03 -30.09 2.63
CA VAL A 272 -5.90 -29.54 1.28
C VAL A 272 -6.96 -30.16 0.38
N VAL A 273 -7.71 -29.33 -0.37
CA VAL A 273 -8.78 -29.85 -1.23
C VAL A 273 -8.21 -30.45 -2.51
N ALA A 274 -8.30 -31.77 -2.64
CA ALA A 274 -7.73 -32.52 -3.77
C ALA A 274 -8.53 -32.30 -5.07
N ARG A 275 -7.85 -31.84 -6.12
CA ARG A 275 -8.46 -31.30 -7.35
C ARG A 275 -7.93 -31.93 -8.64
N ASP A 276 -8.44 -31.46 -9.77
CA ASP A 276 -7.95 -31.82 -11.11
C ASP A 276 -7.33 -30.61 -11.81
N VAL A 277 -6.10 -30.72 -12.34
CA VAL A 277 -5.38 -29.63 -13.03
C VAL A 277 -5.19 -29.96 -14.52
N ILE A 278 -5.88 -29.23 -15.39
CA ILE A 278 -5.87 -29.45 -16.84
C ILE A 278 -5.07 -28.33 -17.51
N LEU A 279 -3.85 -28.65 -17.93
CA LEU A 279 -2.93 -27.75 -18.61
C LEU A 279 -3.25 -27.72 -20.11
N VAL A 280 -3.74 -26.59 -20.63
CA VAL A 280 -4.14 -26.41 -22.03
C VAL A 280 -3.19 -25.41 -22.71
N LEU A 281 -2.31 -25.91 -23.58
CA LEU A 281 -1.24 -25.14 -24.20
C LEU A 281 -1.42 -25.00 -25.72
N ASP A 282 -1.43 -23.76 -26.19
CA ASP A 282 -1.32 -23.43 -27.61
C ASP A 282 0.05 -23.85 -28.18
N THR A 283 -0.01 -24.53 -29.31
CA THR A 283 1.13 -25.02 -30.10
C THR A 283 1.00 -24.64 -31.57
N SER A 284 0.25 -23.58 -31.87
CA SER A 284 0.15 -22.97 -33.20
C SER A 284 1.48 -22.36 -33.66
N GLY A 285 1.57 -21.97 -34.94
CA GLY A 285 2.80 -21.46 -35.54
C GLY A 285 3.30 -20.12 -35.00
N SER A 286 2.46 -19.35 -34.31
CA SER A 286 2.84 -18.08 -33.66
C SER A 286 3.74 -18.29 -32.44
N MET A 287 3.60 -19.41 -31.74
CA MET A 287 4.34 -19.76 -30.51
C MET A 287 5.83 -20.10 -30.73
N ASP A 288 6.32 -20.10 -31.97
CA ASP A 288 7.69 -20.52 -32.31
C ASP A 288 8.80 -19.70 -31.60
N GLY A 289 9.97 -20.32 -31.45
CA GLY A 289 11.12 -19.75 -30.76
C GLY A 289 10.95 -19.77 -29.23
N ALA A 290 11.06 -18.59 -28.59
CA ALA A 290 11.13 -18.49 -27.14
C ALA A 290 9.81 -18.79 -26.42
N LYS A 291 8.66 -18.41 -27.01
CA LYS A 291 7.34 -18.48 -26.36
C LYS A 291 6.96 -19.91 -25.99
N ILE A 292 7.09 -20.86 -26.93
CA ILE A 292 6.81 -22.28 -26.66
C ILE A 292 7.75 -22.88 -25.60
N GLU A 293 9.02 -22.47 -25.54
CA GLU A 293 9.96 -22.99 -24.53
C GLU A 293 9.70 -22.42 -23.14
N GLN A 294 9.35 -21.14 -23.02
CA GLN A 294 8.90 -20.54 -21.76
C GLN A 294 7.57 -21.13 -21.29
N ALA A 295 6.61 -21.32 -22.19
CA ALA A 295 5.34 -21.97 -21.87
C ALA A 295 5.53 -23.44 -21.44
N LYS A 296 6.52 -24.16 -21.99
CA LYS A 296 6.93 -25.47 -21.45
C LYS A 296 7.51 -25.36 -20.04
N GLN A 297 8.34 -24.36 -19.72
CA GLN A 297 8.84 -24.18 -18.35
C GLN A 297 7.69 -23.88 -17.37
N ALA A 298 6.71 -23.06 -17.77
CA ALA A 298 5.48 -22.83 -17.00
C ALA A 298 4.73 -24.15 -16.72
N LEU A 299 4.52 -24.98 -17.74
CA LEU A 299 3.89 -26.30 -17.59
C LEU A 299 4.71 -27.24 -16.69
N PHE A 300 6.05 -27.23 -16.80
CA PHE A 300 6.91 -28.03 -15.92
C PHE A 300 6.87 -27.54 -14.47
N TYR A 301 6.81 -26.22 -14.22
CA TYR A 301 6.65 -25.68 -12.87
C TYR A 301 5.34 -26.15 -12.25
N VAL A 302 4.20 -26.02 -12.96
CA VAL A 302 2.90 -26.46 -12.44
C VAL A 302 2.91 -27.97 -12.15
N LEU A 303 3.39 -28.81 -13.07
CA LEU A 303 3.50 -30.26 -12.87
C LEU A 303 4.35 -30.63 -11.65
N ASP A 304 5.45 -29.92 -11.40
CA ASP A 304 6.37 -30.18 -10.28
C ASP A 304 5.86 -29.61 -8.93
N HIS A 305 4.75 -28.86 -8.91
CA HIS A 305 4.13 -28.26 -7.71
C HIS A 305 2.65 -28.68 -7.53
N LEU A 306 2.25 -29.84 -8.06
CA LEU A 306 0.94 -30.46 -7.78
C LEU A 306 0.90 -31.07 -6.36
N ASN A 307 -0.26 -31.03 -5.71
CA ASN A 307 -0.44 -31.68 -4.40
C ASN A 307 -0.47 -33.22 -4.52
N PRO A 308 -0.14 -33.99 -3.47
CA PRO A 308 -0.04 -35.47 -3.53
C PRO A 308 -1.25 -36.19 -4.14
N ASP A 309 -2.46 -35.69 -3.86
CA ASP A 309 -3.74 -36.24 -4.33
C ASP A 309 -4.39 -35.45 -5.48
N ASP A 310 -3.66 -34.49 -6.07
CA ASP A 310 -4.08 -33.84 -7.31
C ASP A 310 -3.99 -34.83 -8.49
N ARG A 311 -4.99 -34.75 -9.37
CA ARG A 311 -4.91 -35.37 -10.70
C ARG A 311 -4.59 -34.29 -11.72
N PHE A 312 -3.96 -34.65 -12.84
CA PHE A 312 -3.64 -33.69 -13.89
C PHE A 312 -3.82 -34.27 -15.30
N ASN A 313 -3.99 -33.42 -16.31
CA ASN A 313 -3.76 -33.81 -17.71
C ASN A 313 -3.14 -32.66 -18.50
N VAL A 314 -2.55 -32.98 -19.65
CA VAL A 314 -2.00 -32.00 -20.59
C VAL A 314 -2.73 -32.11 -21.93
N VAL A 315 -3.20 -30.97 -22.43
CA VAL A 315 -3.88 -30.79 -23.71
C VAL A 315 -3.07 -29.78 -24.52
N SER A 316 -2.55 -30.17 -25.68
CA SER A 316 -1.88 -29.26 -26.61
C SER A 316 -2.73 -29.09 -27.87
N PHE A 317 -2.90 -27.86 -28.35
CA PHE A 317 -3.77 -27.58 -29.51
C PHE A 317 -3.09 -26.73 -30.58
N SER A 318 -3.53 -26.90 -31.82
CA SER A 318 -3.27 -25.98 -32.94
C SER A 318 -4.43 -26.09 -33.96
N THR A 319 -4.21 -26.55 -35.19
CA THR A 319 -5.28 -26.97 -36.14
C THR A 319 -6.07 -28.21 -35.63
N GLY A 320 -5.62 -28.83 -34.55
CA GLY A 320 -6.35 -29.88 -33.83
C GLY A 320 -5.78 -30.12 -32.44
N VAL A 321 -6.44 -30.97 -31.66
CA VAL A 321 -6.08 -31.24 -30.26
C VAL A 321 -5.31 -32.56 -30.13
N ARG A 322 -4.26 -32.56 -29.31
CA ARG A 322 -3.55 -33.74 -28.80
C ARG A 322 -3.61 -33.74 -27.28
N GLN A 323 -4.03 -34.83 -26.68
CA GLN A 323 -4.06 -35.00 -25.22
C GLN A 323 -2.96 -35.97 -24.78
N PHE A 324 -2.42 -35.80 -23.57
CA PHE A 324 -1.50 -36.76 -22.95
C PHE A 324 -2.25 -38.05 -22.56
N ALA A 325 -3.33 -37.91 -21.80
CA ALA A 325 -4.28 -38.98 -21.47
C ALA A 325 -5.72 -38.59 -21.87
N ARG A 326 -6.68 -39.52 -21.73
CA ARG A 326 -8.12 -39.24 -22.03
C ARG A 326 -8.87 -38.46 -20.95
N GLY A 327 -8.17 -38.00 -19.92
CA GLY A 327 -8.72 -37.40 -18.71
C GLY A 327 -7.68 -37.41 -17.57
N PRO A 328 -7.98 -36.81 -16.41
CA PRO A 328 -7.03 -36.58 -15.33
C PRO A 328 -6.35 -37.86 -14.82
N GLN A 329 -5.03 -37.78 -14.61
CA GLN A 329 -4.15 -38.86 -14.18
C GLN A 329 -3.49 -38.54 -12.83
N PRO A 330 -3.21 -39.53 -11.96
CA PRO A 330 -2.48 -39.32 -10.72
C PRO A 330 -0.99 -39.00 -10.97
N LEU A 331 -0.32 -38.42 -9.97
CA LEU A 331 1.11 -38.04 -10.02
C LEU A 331 2.07 -39.15 -10.46
N SER A 332 1.71 -40.43 -10.33
CA SER A 332 2.53 -41.54 -10.84
C SER A 332 2.78 -41.49 -12.36
N GLN A 333 1.99 -40.71 -13.11
CA GLN A 333 2.13 -40.50 -14.56
C GLN A 333 2.98 -39.25 -14.93
N LEU A 334 3.45 -38.48 -13.94
CA LEU A 334 4.14 -37.20 -14.14
C LEU A 334 5.38 -37.31 -15.04
N GLY A 335 6.14 -38.41 -14.94
CA GLY A 335 7.32 -38.65 -15.80
C GLY A 335 6.98 -38.72 -17.30
N ASP A 336 5.93 -39.47 -17.65
CA ASP A 336 5.48 -39.61 -19.05
C ASP A 336 4.82 -38.31 -19.55
N ALA A 337 4.15 -37.57 -18.66
CA ALA A 337 3.60 -36.25 -18.98
C ALA A 337 4.70 -35.22 -19.29
N ARG A 338 5.80 -35.20 -18.52
CA ARG A 338 6.96 -34.36 -18.83
C ARG A 338 7.60 -34.75 -20.17
N ALA A 339 7.66 -36.05 -20.49
CA ALA A 339 8.12 -36.52 -21.79
C ALA A 339 7.19 -36.11 -22.94
N PHE A 340 5.88 -36.00 -22.73
CA PHE A 340 4.91 -35.45 -23.68
C PHE A 340 5.11 -33.94 -23.89
N VAL A 341 5.20 -33.14 -22.81
CA VAL A 341 5.40 -31.68 -22.86
C VAL A 341 6.71 -31.32 -23.58
N ALA A 342 7.81 -32.04 -23.29
CA ALA A 342 9.09 -31.84 -23.95
C ALA A 342 9.05 -32.03 -25.49
N GLN A 343 8.11 -32.85 -25.99
CA GLN A 343 7.93 -33.16 -27.42
C GLN A 343 6.93 -32.22 -28.14
N LEU A 344 6.38 -31.22 -27.46
CA LEU A 344 5.54 -30.20 -28.10
C LEU A 344 6.39 -29.26 -28.97
N ALA A 345 5.82 -28.79 -30.08
CA ALA A 345 6.48 -27.90 -31.04
C ALA A 345 5.43 -27.05 -31.77
N ALA A 346 5.78 -25.80 -32.08
CA ALA A 346 4.91 -24.85 -32.75
C ALA A 346 4.63 -25.24 -34.22
N ALA A 347 3.38 -25.57 -34.55
CA ALA A 347 2.93 -25.87 -35.92
C ALA A 347 1.39 -25.86 -36.04
N GLY A 348 0.87 -25.16 -37.07
CA GLY A 348 -0.56 -25.11 -37.42
C GLY A 348 -1.23 -23.76 -37.11
N GLY A 349 -2.54 -23.70 -37.32
CA GLY A 349 -3.40 -22.61 -36.85
C GLY A 349 -3.87 -22.84 -35.41
N THR A 350 -5.00 -22.25 -35.02
CA THR A 350 -5.39 -22.10 -33.61
C THR A 350 -6.89 -22.37 -33.39
N ASP A 351 -7.26 -23.60 -33.00
CA ASP A 351 -8.64 -24.03 -32.67
C ASP A 351 -8.91 -23.92 -31.16
N ILE A 352 -9.06 -22.68 -30.68
CA ILE A 352 -9.36 -22.37 -29.26
C ILE A 352 -10.65 -23.06 -28.82
N ASN A 353 -11.68 -23.03 -29.68
CA ASN A 353 -12.99 -23.60 -29.40
C ASN A 353 -12.90 -25.07 -28.99
N ARG A 354 -12.20 -25.87 -29.81
CA ARG A 354 -12.04 -27.28 -29.54
C ARG A 354 -11.10 -27.54 -28.37
N ALA A 355 -10.06 -26.74 -28.19
CA ALA A 355 -9.14 -26.87 -27.05
C ALA A 355 -9.88 -26.74 -25.71
N LEU A 356 -10.73 -25.72 -25.58
CA LEU A 356 -11.54 -25.49 -24.39
C LEU A 356 -12.62 -26.56 -24.21
N LEU A 357 -13.34 -26.94 -25.27
CA LEU A 357 -14.35 -28.01 -25.21
C LEU A 357 -13.76 -29.38 -24.82
N GLU A 358 -12.61 -29.75 -25.39
CA GLU A 358 -11.92 -30.99 -25.04
C GLU A 358 -11.32 -30.94 -23.62
N ALA A 359 -11.10 -29.76 -23.04
CA ALA A 359 -10.67 -29.58 -21.65
C ALA A 359 -11.83 -29.69 -20.66
N VAL A 360 -12.93 -28.94 -20.86
CA VAL A 360 -14.09 -29.02 -19.95
C VAL A 360 -14.77 -30.39 -19.96
N ALA A 361 -14.74 -31.10 -21.09
CA ALA A 361 -15.26 -32.47 -21.20
C ALA A 361 -14.45 -33.52 -20.41
N GLN A 362 -13.32 -33.14 -19.80
CA GLN A 362 -12.52 -34.00 -18.92
C GLN A 362 -12.73 -33.69 -17.42
N VAL A 363 -13.48 -32.64 -17.08
CA VAL A 363 -13.72 -32.24 -15.69
C VAL A 363 -14.62 -33.27 -15.00
N ASP A 364 -14.16 -33.76 -13.86
CA ASP A 364 -14.93 -34.61 -12.95
C ASP A 364 -15.88 -33.73 -12.11
N PRO A 365 -17.22 -33.90 -12.18
CA PRO A 365 -18.14 -33.08 -11.41
C PRO A 365 -18.03 -33.23 -9.87
N GLU A 366 -17.34 -34.27 -9.39
CA GLU A 366 -17.19 -34.56 -7.94
C GLU A 366 -15.91 -33.95 -7.33
N ARG A 367 -15.07 -33.23 -8.10
CA ARG A 367 -13.83 -32.59 -7.61
C ARG A 367 -13.69 -31.17 -8.17
N PRO A 368 -13.10 -30.19 -7.44
CA PRO A 368 -12.72 -28.91 -8.03
C PRO A 368 -11.76 -29.13 -9.21
N ALA A 369 -11.93 -28.37 -10.29
CA ALA A 369 -11.09 -28.49 -11.47
C ALA A 369 -10.52 -27.13 -11.90
N VAL A 370 -9.22 -27.10 -12.20
CA VAL A 370 -8.45 -25.91 -12.56
C VAL A 370 -7.93 -26.10 -13.99
N ILE A 371 -8.50 -25.36 -14.94
CA ILE A 371 -8.10 -25.34 -16.35
C ILE A 371 -7.19 -24.14 -16.55
N ILE A 372 -5.91 -24.38 -16.90
CA ILE A 372 -4.92 -23.34 -17.16
C ILE A 372 -4.72 -23.26 -18.67
N PHE A 373 -5.21 -22.20 -19.30
CA PHE A 373 -5.27 -22.03 -20.75
C PHE A 373 -4.26 -20.98 -21.24
N LEU A 374 -3.22 -21.39 -21.96
CA LEU A 374 -2.17 -20.51 -22.50
C LEU A 374 -2.33 -20.38 -24.02
N THR A 375 -2.39 -19.15 -24.54
CA THR A 375 -2.41 -18.86 -25.99
C THR A 375 -1.72 -17.53 -26.33
N ASP A 376 -1.18 -17.42 -27.54
CA ASP A 376 -0.60 -16.18 -28.08
C ASP A 376 -1.35 -15.63 -29.31
N GLY A 377 -2.49 -16.22 -29.67
CA GLY A 377 -3.14 -16.00 -30.96
C GLY A 377 -4.65 -15.77 -30.91
N LEU A 378 -5.18 -15.41 -32.09
CA LEU A 378 -6.60 -15.38 -32.39
C LEU A 378 -7.09 -16.79 -32.78
N PRO A 379 -8.37 -17.13 -32.54
CA PRO A 379 -8.93 -18.35 -33.11
C PRO A 379 -8.94 -18.26 -34.64
N THR A 380 -8.29 -19.22 -35.30
CA THR A 380 -8.07 -19.24 -36.76
C THR A 380 -8.51 -20.55 -37.43
N GLU A 381 -8.81 -21.58 -36.64
CA GLU A 381 -9.25 -22.89 -37.08
C GLU A 381 -10.53 -23.30 -36.31
N GLY A 382 -11.32 -24.21 -36.88
CA GLY A 382 -12.55 -24.69 -36.23
C GLY A 382 -13.66 -23.62 -36.17
N GLU A 383 -14.09 -23.27 -34.96
CA GLU A 383 -15.00 -22.13 -34.73
C GLU A 383 -14.19 -20.90 -34.34
N VAL A 384 -14.42 -19.79 -35.04
CA VAL A 384 -13.60 -18.57 -34.95
C VAL A 384 -14.39 -17.33 -34.51
N ASN A 385 -15.71 -17.43 -34.34
CA ASN A 385 -16.52 -16.37 -33.76
C ASN A 385 -16.41 -16.40 -32.21
N PRO A 386 -15.87 -15.36 -31.55
CA PRO A 386 -15.66 -15.36 -30.10
C PRO A 386 -16.94 -15.62 -29.28
N ASP A 387 -18.05 -14.98 -29.64
CA ASP A 387 -19.34 -15.10 -28.94
C ASP A 387 -19.83 -16.56 -28.95
N ARG A 388 -19.57 -17.28 -30.05
CA ARG A 388 -19.88 -18.70 -30.17
C ARG A 388 -18.92 -19.60 -29.40
N ILE A 389 -17.65 -19.21 -29.26
CA ILE A 389 -16.69 -19.93 -28.40
C ILE A 389 -17.13 -19.80 -26.93
N VAL A 390 -17.46 -18.58 -26.48
CA VAL A 390 -17.98 -18.33 -25.13
C VAL A 390 -19.24 -19.17 -24.87
N GLU A 391 -20.23 -19.09 -25.75
CA GLU A 391 -21.49 -19.87 -25.60
C GLU A 391 -21.24 -21.38 -25.60
N ASN A 392 -20.34 -21.88 -26.46
CA ASN A 392 -19.97 -23.30 -26.49
C ASN A 392 -19.33 -23.74 -25.15
N VAL A 393 -18.44 -22.94 -24.57
CA VAL A 393 -17.86 -23.23 -23.25
C VAL A 393 -18.93 -23.17 -22.16
N ARG A 394 -19.70 -22.07 -22.09
CA ARG A 394 -20.80 -21.86 -21.14
C ARG A 394 -21.83 -23.00 -21.12
N GLN A 395 -22.11 -23.61 -22.27
CA GLN A 395 -23.03 -24.76 -22.38
C GLN A 395 -22.45 -26.10 -21.94
N ASN A 396 -21.12 -26.24 -21.85
CA ASN A 396 -20.44 -27.53 -21.65
C ASN A 396 -19.51 -27.57 -20.41
N ALA A 397 -19.21 -26.42 -19.81
CA ALA A 397 -18.40 -26.32 -18.59
C ALA A 397 -19.21 -26.72 -17.34
N PRO A 398 -18.72 -27.67 -16.52
CA PRO A 398 -19.27 -27.92 -15.19
C PRO A 398 -19.05 -26.73 -14.25
N ALA A 399 -19.97 -26.46 -13.33
CA ALA A 399 -19.89 -25.31 -12.42
C ALA A 399 -18.69 -25.34 -11.45
N ASN A 400 -18.04 -26.50 -11.29
CA ASN A 400 -16.82 -26.73 -10.53
C ASN A 400 -15.52 -26.56 -11.35
N ALA A 401 -15.61 -26.13 -12.61
CA ALA A 401 -14.47 -25.83 -13.46
C ALA A 401 -14.08 -24.34 -13.38
N GLN A 402 -12.88 -24.07 -12.87
CA GLN A 402 -12.26 -22.74 -12.90
C GLN A 402 -11.36 -22.62 -14.13
N VAL A 403 -11.55 -21.59 -14.96
CA VAL A 403 -10.73 -21.37 -16.17
C VAL A 403 -9.85 -20.14 -16.00
N PHE A 404 -8.53 -20.34 -16.04
CA PHE A 404 -7.52 -19.28 -15.94
C PHE A 404 -6.81 -19.11 -17.28
N SER A 405 -6.99 -17.94 -17.90
CA SER A 405 -6.44 -17.67 -19.23
C SER A 405 -5.14 -16.85 -19.17
N PHE A 406 -4.17 -17.21 -20.00
CA PHE A 406 -2.88 -16.53 -20.12
C PHE A 406 -2.69 -16.09 -21.57
N GLY A 407 -2.90 -14.79 -21.81
CA GLY A 407 -2.69 -14.17 -23.12
C GLY A 407 -1.25 -13.72 -23.31
N VAL A 408 -0.53 -14.33 -24.25
CA VAL A 408 0.89 -14.07 -24.50
C VAL A 408 1.06 -13.08 -25.66
N GLY A 409 1.68 -11.93 -25.38
CA GLY A 409 1.89 -10.87 -26.36
C GLY A 409 0.60 -10.10 -26.68
N TYR A 410 0.48 -9.62 -27.92
CA TYR A 410 -0.60 -8.70 -28.34
C TYR A 410 -1.59 -9.29 -29.34
N ASP A 411 -1.32 -10.48 -29.89
CA ASP A 411 -2.11 -11.08 -30.97
C ASP A 411 -3.26 -11.97 -30.45
N VAL A 412 -3.64 -11.80 -29.19
CA VAL A 412 -4.73 -12.52 -28.47
C VAL A 412 -6.04 -11.75 -28.49
N ASN A 413 -7.17 -12.48 -28.48
CA ASN A 413 -8.50 -11.87 -28.30
C ASN A 413 -8.79 -11.70 -26.81
N THR A 414 -8.52 -10.51 -26.30
CA THR A 414 -8.69 -10.15 -24.88
C THR A 414 -10.11 -10.36 -24.38
N VAL A 415 -11.12 -9.91 -25.13
CA VAL A 415 -12.53 -10.06 -24.75
C VAL A 415 -12.94 -11.53 -24.64
N LEU A 416 -12.44 -12.39 -25.53
CA LEU A 416 -12.67 -13.84 -25.46
C LEU A 416 -12.08 -14.43 -24.18
N LEU A 417 -10.81 -14.13 -23.87
CA LEU A 417 -10.13 -14.69 -22.68
C LEU A 417 -10.76 -14.19 -21.38
N ASP A 418 -11.10 -12.90 -21.29
CA ASP A 418 -11.76 -12.31 -20.13
C ASP A 418 -13.15 -12.91 -19.89
N THR A 419 -13.96 -13.05 -20.95
CA THR A 419 -15.31 -13.63 -20.83
C THR A 419 -15.25 -15.11 -20.44
N VAL A 420 -14.41 -15.91 -21.10
CA VAL A 420 -14.25 -17.33 -20.78
C VAL A 420 -13.77 -17.52 -19.33
N SER A 421 -12.82 -16.72 -18.86
CA SER A 421 -12.30 -16.86 -17.50
C SER A 421 -13.34 -16.43 -16.45
N GLN A 422 -13.98 -15.27 -16.64
CA GLN A 422 -14.94 -14.74 -15.68
C GLN A 422 -16.22 -15.59 -15.57
N GLU A 423 -16.74 -16.12 -16.68
CA GLU A 423 -17.95 -16.96 -16.64
C GLU A 423 -17.70 -18.36 -16.05
N ASN A 424 -16.44 -18.75 -15.90
CA ASN A 424 -16.01 -20.00 -15.29
C ASN A 424 -15.09 -19.70 -14.09
N SER A 425 -15.54 -18.80 -13.19
CA SER A 425 -14.97 -18.51 -11.86
C SER A 425 -13.45 -18.32 -11.77
N GLY A 426 -12.82 -17.85 -12.85
CA GLY A 426 -11.37 -17.66 -12.95
C GLY A 426 -10.95 -16.25 -13.36
N ALA A 427 -9.70 -16.11 -13.79
CA ALA A 427 -9.05 -14.84 -14.08
C ALA A 427 -8.14 -14.90 -15.31
N THR A 428 -7.96 -13.76 -15.98
CA THR A 428 -7.00 -13.61 -17.09
C THR A 428 -5.72 -12.95 -16.60
N ALA A 429 -4.56 -13.44 -17.05
CA ALA A 429 -3.30 -12.72 -17.00
C ALA A 429 -2.78 -12.47 -18.42
N TYR A 430 -2.07 -11.36 -18.62
CA TYR A 430 -1.44 -11.00 -19.89
C TYR A 430 0.06 -10.84 -19.72
N VAL A 431 0.83 -11.42 -20.63
CA VAL A 431 2.30 -11.39 -20.62
C VAL A 431 2.80 -10.53 -21.77
N ARG A 432 3.46 -9.41 -21.47
CA ARG A 432 3.96 -8.48 -22.49
C ARG A 432 5.12 -9.10 -23.30
N PRO A 433 5.35 -8.68 -24.56
CA PRO A 433 6.51 -9.14 -25.34
C PRO A 433 7.84 -8.80 -24.65
N GLY A 434 8.53 -9.84 -24.15
CA GLY A 434 9.80 -9.71 -23.40
C GLY A 434 9.67 -9.96 -21.89
N GLU A 435 8.44 -10.10 -21.38
CA GLU A 435 8.14 -10.59 -20.03
C GLU A 435 8.20 -12.13 -19.98
N ALA A 436 8.44 -12.70 -18.80
CA ALA A 436 8.61 -14.14 -18.64
C ALA A 436 7.27 -14.85 -18.39
N ILE A 437 6.79 -15.60 -19.39
CA ILE A 437 5.55 -16.39 -19.29
C ILE A 437 5.63 -17.36 -18.10
N ASP A 438 6.80 -17.96 -17.91
CA ASP A 438 7.12 -18.87 -16.82
C ASP A 438 7.08 -18.19 -15.44
N GLU A 439 7.57 -16.96 -15.29
CA GLU A 439 7.45 -16.22 -14.02
C GLU A 439 5.99 -15.85 -13.71
N VAL A 440 5.23 -15.36 -14.72
CA VAL A 440 3.83 -14.95 -14.54
C VAL A 440 2.91 -16.15 -14.23
N VAL A 441 3.04 -17.25 -14.97
CA VAL A 441 2.23 -18.46 -14.72
C VAL A 441 2.61 -19.13 -13.40
N SER A 442 3.90 -19.18 -13.05
CA SER A 442 4.35 -19.78 -11.78
C SER A 442 3.90 -18.95 -10.57
N GLY A 443 4.08 -17.61 -10.65
CA GLY A 443 3.65 -16.67 -9.61
C GLY A 443 2.13 -16.56 -9.48
N PHE A 444 1.37 -16.84 -10.54
CA PHE A 444 -0.08 -17.05 -10.44
C PHE A 444 -0.39 -18.40 -9.77
N TYR A 445 0.16 -19.50 -10.29
CA TYR A 445 -0.15 -20.85 -9.81
C TYR A 445 0.16 -20.99 -8.32
N ALA A 446 1.29 -20.45 -7.84
CA ALA A 446 1.65 -20.45 -6.42
C ALA A 446 0.58 -19.81 -5.50
N LYS A 447 -0.20 -18.84 -5.98
CA LYS A 447 -1.32 -18.22 -5.23
C LYS A 447 -2.59 -19.06 -5.19
N VAL A 448 -2.77 -19.97 -6.16
CA VAL A 448 -3.93 -20.88 -6.27
C VAL A 448 -3.56 -22.36 -6.03
N ALA A 449 -2.31 -22.65 -5.65
CA ALA A 449 -1.78 -24.01 -5.59
C ALA A 449 -2.40 -24.84 -4.45
N THR A 450 -2.91 -24.23 -3.38
CA THR A 450 -3.34 -24.97 -2.19
C THR A 450 -4.65 -24.39 -1.64
N PRO A 451 -5.82 -24.73 -2.21
CA PRO A 451 -7.11 -24.32 -1.68
C PRO A 451 -7.35 -24.97 -0.31
N VAL A 452 -7.70 -24.13 0.67
CA VAL A 452 -8.05 -24.51 2.05
C VAL A 452 -9.56 -24.52 2.25
N LEU A 453 -10.26 -23.56 1.63
CA LEU A 453 -11.72 -23.47 1.64
C LEU A 453 -12.23 -23.06 0.27
N SER A 454 -13.07 -23.90 -0.33
CA SER A 454 -13.82 -23.55 -1.55
C SER A 454 -15.23 -23.05 -1.24
N ASN A 455 -15.92 -22.49 -2.24
CA ASN A 455 -17.34 -22.11 -2.15
C ASN A 455 -17.66 -21.17 -0.99
N LEU A 456 -16.85 -20.11 -0.82
CA LEU A 456 -17.01 -19.16 0.28
C LEU A 456 -18.37 -18.42 0.24
N ALA A 457 -19.00 -18.32 1.40
CA ALA A 457 -20.12 -17.41 1.65
C ALA A 457 -19.94 -16.68 2.98
N LEU A 458 -20.46 -15.46 3.05
CA LEU A 458 -20.33 -14.56 4.19
C LEU A 458 -21.70 -14.09 4.67
N ASP A 459 -21.97 -14.26 5.96
CA ASP A 459 -23.12 -13.71 6.66
C ASP A 459 -22.63 -12.67 7.68
N THR A 460 -23.22 -11.47 7.68
CA THR A 460 -22.89 -10.36 8.59
C THR A 460 -23.96 -10.12 9.66
N GLY A 461 -24.94 -11.03 9.78
CA GLY A 461 -26.03 -10.96 10.75
C GLY A 461 -26.97 -9.79 10.47
N ASP A 462 -27.20 -8.94 11.47
CA ASP A 462 -28.10 -7.78 11.35
C ASP A 462 -27.52 -6.63 10.50
N ILE A 463 -26.21 -6.64 10.19
CA ILE A 463 -25.58 -5.59 9.36
C ILE A 463 -25.80 -5.86 7.88
N VAL A 464 -26.59 -5.00 7.23
CA VAL A 464 -26.87 -5.04 5.79
C VAL A 464 -25.66 -4.52 5.00
N ILE A 465 -25.01 -5.43 4.26
CA ILE A 465 -23.92 -5.15 3.32
C ILE A 465 -24.39 -5.13 1.86
N GLU A 466 -23.72 -4.33 1.01
CA GLU A 466 -23.99 -4.19 -0.43
C GLU A 466 -22.72 -3.79 -1.21
N ASP A 467 -22.77 -3.82 -2.54
CA ASP A 467 -21.64 -3.46 -3.45
C ASP A 467 -20.29 -4.09 -3.03
N THR A 468 -20.27 -5.40 -2.80
CA THR A 468 -19.09 -6.16 -2.33
C THR A 468 -18.19 -6.65 -3.47
N PHE A 469 -16.87 -6.45 -3.38
CA PHE A 469 -15.89 -6.81 -4.40
C PHE A 469 -14.61 -7.46 -3.80
N PRO A 470 -14.18 -8.65 -4.27
CA PRO A 470 -14.69 -9.39 -5.43
C PRO A 470 -16.09 -10.00 -5.23
N TYR A 471 -16.79 -10.21 -6.35
CA TYR A 471 -18.04 -10.97 -6.42
C TYR A 471 -18.07 -11.83 -7.71
N PRO A 472 -18.36 -13.14 -7.64
CA PRO A 472 -18.56 -13.94 -6.41
C PRO A 472 -17.30 -13.97 -5.52
N LEU A 473 -17.42 -14.47 -4.30
CA LEU A 473 -16.24 -14.67 -3.44
C LEU A 473 -15.36 -15.77 -4.03
N PRO A 474 -14.03 -15.57 -4.15
CA PRO A 474 -13.11 -16.60 -4.58
C PRO A 474 -12.83 -17.59 -3.44
N ASP A 475 -12.26 -18.75 -3.77
CA ASP A 475 -11.73 -19.70 -2.80
C ASP A 475 -10.56 -19.10 -1.98
N LEU A 476 -10.32 -19.62 -0.78
CA LEU A 476 -9.23 -19.22 0.11
C LEU A 476 -8.04 -20.20 -0.01
N PHE A 477 -6.82 -19.68 -0.19
CA PHE A 477 -5.62 -20.47 -0.46
C PHE A 477 -4.51 -20.24 0.58
N VAL A 478 -3.67 -21.25 0.83
CA VAL A 478 -2.51 -21.13 1.73
C VAL A 478 -1.59 -20.01 1.27
N GLY A 479 -1.19 -19.14 2.21
CA GLY A 479 -0.28 -18.02 1.93
C GLY A 479 -0.90 -16.83 1.17
N SER A 480 -2.16 -16.93 0.73
CA SER A 480 -2.92 -15.79 0.22
C SER A 480 -3.81 -15.17 1.32
N GLN A 481 -4.45 -14.05 1.00
CA GLN A 481 -5.48 -13.45 1.83
C GLN A 481 -6.61 -12.94 0.94
N LEU A 482 -7.86 -13.20 1.31
CA LEU A 482 -9.01 -12.54 0.71
C LEU A 482 -9.10 -11.13 1.28
N VAL A 483 -8.88 -10.15 0.42
CA VAL A 483 -9.27 -8.75 0.66
C VAL A 483 -10.66 -8.58 0.04
N LEU A 484 -11.67 -8.28 0.85
CA LEU A 484 -13.05 -8.04 0.41
C LEU A 484 -13.49 -6.63 0.82
N ALA A 485 -13.78 -5.77 -0.15
CA ALA A 485 -14.26 -4.41 0.10
C ALA A 485 -15.75 -4.29 -0.21
N GLY A 486 -16.52 -3.56 0.59
CA GLY A 486 -17.96 -3.37 0.35
C GLY A 486 -18.55 -2.15 1.04
N ARG A 487 -19.86 -1.94 0.92
CA ARG A 487 -20.62 -0.93 1.68
C ARG A 487 -21.47 -1.59 2.77
N TYR A 488 -21.83 -0.81 3.78
CA TYR A 488 -22.78 -1.20 4.83
C TYR A 488 -23.62 0.01 5.27
N ARG A 489 -24.89 -0.23 5.62
CA ARG A 489 -25.83 0.86 5.92
C ARG A 489 -25.68 1.38 7.36
N ASP A 490 -26.10 0.56 8.32
CA ASP A 490 -26.04 0.85 9.75
C ASP A 490 -24.76 0.25 10.36
N GLY A 491 -24.11 0.99 11.27
CA GLY A 491 -22.91 0.51 11.97
C GLY A 491 -23.22 0.05 13.39
N GLY A 492 -22.70 -1.11 13.76
CA GLY A 492 -22.82 -1.73 15.09
C GLY A 492 -21.97 -2.99 15.23
N PRO A 493 -22.03 -3.68 16.39
CA PRO A 493 -21.43 -4.99 16.56
C PRO A 493 -22.10 -6.02 15.64
N ALA A 494 -21.32 -6.96 15.11
CA ALA A 494 -21.75 -7.92 14.11
C ALA A 494 -21.15 -9.30 14.37
N ALA A 495 -22.00 -10.31 14.53
CA ALA A 495 -21.58 -11.69 14.62
C ALA A 495 -21.40 -12.30 13.23
N VAL A 496 -20.24 -12.03 12.62
CA VAL A 496 -19.93 -12.44 11.26
C VAL A 496 -19.69 -13.95 11.21
N THR A 497 -20.24 -14.60 10.19
CA THR A 497 -20.04 -16.03 9.93
C THR A 497 -19.50 -16.21 8.51
N LEU A 498 -18.32 -16.82 8.40
CA LEU A 498 -17.73 -17.25 7.14
C LEU A 498 -17.96 -18.76 6.99
N THR A 499 -18.52 -19.19 5.87
CA THR A 499 -18.69 -20.61 5.54
C THR A 499 -17.91 -20.96 4.29
N GLY A 500 -17.38 -22.18 4.23
CA GLY A 500 -16.74 -22.74 3.03
C GLY A 500 -16.73 -24.26 3.10
N GLU A 501 -16.10 -24.91 2.14
CA GLU A 501 -16.03 -26.37 2.04
C GLU A 501 -14.59 -26.89 1.99
N VAL A 502 -14.35 -28.00 2.69
CA VAL A 502 -13.09 -28.75 2.72
C VAL A 502 -13.40 -30.18 2.28
N ASN A 503 -12.87 -30.62 1.14
CA ASN A 503 -13.11 -31.98 0.60
C ASN A 503 -14.60 -32.39 0.51
N GLY A 504 -15.50 -31.41 0.30
CA GLY A 504 -16.95 -31.60 0.22
C GLY A 504 -17.70 -31.55 1.56
N GLU A 505 -17.01 -31.37 2.68
CA GLU A 505 -17.63 -31.11 3.99
C GLU A 505 -17.63 -29.60 4.29
N SER A 506 -18.78 -29.05 4.66
CA SER A 506 -18.91 -27.62 4.99
C SER A 506 -18.34 -27.30 6.38
N ARG A 507 -17.41 -26.34 6.44
CA ARG A 507 -16.92 -25.72 7.68
C ARG A 507 -17.53 -24.34 7.88
N VAL A 508 -17.70 -23.97 9.14
CA VAL A 508 -18.35 -22.74 9.59
C VAL A 508 -17.47 -22.06 10.63
N PHE A 509 -17.03 -20.84 10.34
CA PHE A 509 -16.18 -20.01 11.19
C PHE A 509 -16.98 -18.79 11.65
N ARG A 510 -16.99 -18.52 12.96
CA ARG A 510 -17.85 -17.49 13.56
C ARG A 510 -17.04 -16.52 14.41
N TYR A 511 -17.32 -15.24 14.24
CA TYR A 511 -16.58 -14.13 14.84
C TYR A 511 -17.58 -13.16 15.47
N ASP A 512 -17.86 -13.34 16.76
CA ASP A 512 -18.91 -12.60 17.48
C ASP A 512 -18.51 -11.16 17.89
N ASP A 513 -17.21 -10.84 17.92
CA ASP A 513 -16.68 -9.56 18.44
C ASP A 513 -16.34 -8.50 17.37
N LEU A 514 -16.72 -8.71 16.10
CA LEU A 514 -16.49 -7.72 15.04
C LEU A 514 -17.46 -6.52 15.16
N THR A 515 -17.04 -5.34 14.71
CA THR A 515 -17.86 -4.11 14.80
C THR A 515 -17.65 -3.22 13.58
N PHE A 516 -18.76 -2.87 12.93
CA PHE A 516 -18.83 -1.85 11.89
C PHE A 516 -19.00 -0.47 12.54
N ARG A 517 -18.13 0.49 12.23
CA ARG A 517 -18.15 1.82 12.87
C ARG A 517 -19.43 2.59 12.50
N SER A 518 -20.10 3.17 13.49
CA SER A 518 -21.29 4.00 13.24
C SER A 518 -20.94 5.38 12.64
N GLU A 519 -19.71 5.84 12.83
CA GLU A 519 -19.13 7.08 12.31
C GLU A 519 -17.59 7.01 12.32
N GLY A 520 -16.93 7.73 11.40
CA GLY A 520 -15.47 7.81 11.32
C GLY A 520 -14.80 6.50 10.89
N GLY A 521 -13.48 6.38 11.12
CA GLY A 521 -12.66 5.23 10.72
C GLY A 521 -11.74 5.48 9.52
N ASP A 522 -11.35 4.41 8.84
CA ASP A 522 -10.30 4.43 7.81
C ASP A 522 -10.76 4.90 6.43
N ALA A 523 -10.72 6.21 6.19
CA ALA A 523 -11.22 6.85 4.97
C ALA A 523 -10.67 6.29 3.65
N PHE A 524 -9.47 5.68 3.65
CA PHE A 524 -8.90 5.03 2.46
C PHE A 524 -9.78 3.91 1.89
N ILE A 525 -10.60 3.25 2.74
CA ILE A 525 -11.46 2.13 2.34
C ILE A 525 -12.49 2.58 1.29
N ALA A 526 -13.03 3.80 1.41
CA ALA A 526 -13.98 4.34 0.43
C ALA A 526 -13.35 4.44 -0.98
N ARG A 527 -12.09 4.89 -1.05
CA ARG A 527 -11.32 4.98 -2.31
C ARG A 527 -10.90 3.60 -2.83
N LEU A 528 -10.58 2.64 -1.96
CA LEU A 528 -10.27 1.26 -2.34
C LEU A 528 -11.50 0.55 -2.93
N TRP A 529 -12.63 0.63 -2.24
CA TRP A 529 -13.92 0.14 -2.70
C TRP A 529 -14.31 0.76 -4.05
N ALA A 530 -14.18 2.09 -4.18
CA ALA A 530 -14.52 2.77 -5.42
C ALA A 530 -13.62 2.36 -6.59
N THR A 531 -12.32 2.15 -6.34
CA THR A 531 -11.38 1.61 -7.34
C THR A 531 -11.84 0.25 -7.86
N ARG A 532 -12.24 -0.66 -6.96
CA ARG A 532 -12.78 -1.98 -7.33
C ARG A 532 -14.12 -1.90 -8.06
N LYS A 533 -15.07 -1.09 -7.58
CA LYS A 533 -16.37 -0.89 -8.23
C LYS A 533 -16.19 -0.30 -9.64
N VAL A 534 -15.30 0.67 -9.82
CA VAL A 534 -14.94 1.20 -11.14
C VAL A 534 -14.32 0.12 -12.03
N GLY A 535 -13.39 -0.70 -11.53
CA GLY A 535 -12.83 -1.83 -12.27
C GLY A 535 -13.89 -2.84 -12.72
N TYR A 536 -14.84 -3.18 -11.83
CA TYR A 536 -15.99 -4.03 -12.12
C TYR A 536 -16.91 -3.43 -13.19
N LEU A 537 -17.31 -2.16 -13.07
CA LEU A 537 -18.19 -1.48 -14.02
C LEU A 537 -17.54 -1.31 -15.40
N LEU A 538 -16.25 -0.94 -15.46
CA LEU A 538 -15.48 -0.86 -16.70
C LEU A 538 -15.39 -2.21 -17.43
N ASN A 539 -15.42 -3.31 -16.68
CA ASN A 539 -15.42 -4.66 -17.20
C ASN A 539 -16.82 -5.10 -17.66
N GLU A 540 -17.87 -4.83 -16.89
CA GLU A 540 -19.27 -5.06 -17.33
C GLU A 540 -19.59 -4.30 -18.62
N ILE A 541 -19.19 -3.02 -18.72
CA ILE A 541 -19.29 -2.21 -19.96
C ILE A 541 -18.55 -2.87 -21.13
N ARG A 542 -17.38 -3.49 -20.89
CA ARG A 542 -16.59 -4.17 -21.92
C ARG A 542 -17.30 -5.43 -22.43
N LEU A 543 -17.80 -6.26 -21.52
CA LEU A 543 -18.33 -7.59 -21.85
C LEU A 543 -19.79 -7.57 -22.30
N ARG A 544 -20.58 -6.57 -21.87
CA ARG A 544 -22.03 -6.48 -22.14
C ARG A 544 -22.43 -5.24 -22.96
N GLY A 545 -21.48 -4.36 -23.25
CA GLY A 545 -21.69 -3.10 -23.95
C GLY A 545 -21.97 -1.93 -23.01
N ALA A 546 -21.71 -0.71 -23.48
CA ALA A 546 -21.92 0.50 -22.69
C ALA A 546 -23.41 0.85 -22.58
N ASN A 547 -23.87 1.06 -21.34
CA ASN A 547 -25.13 1.70 -21.01
C ASN A 547 -24.83 3.01 -20.27
N GLN A 548 -25.68 4.03 -20.47
CA GLN A 548 -25.53 5.34 -19.84
C GLN A 548 -25.42 5.23 -18.32
N GLU A 549 -26.28 4.43 -17.66
CA GLU A 549 -26.27 4.24 -16.21
C GLU A 549 -24.93 3.71 -15.66
N LEU A 550 -24.24 2.84 -16.42
CA LEU A 550 -22.93 2.30 -16.03
C LEU A 550 -21.81 3.33 -16.23
N VAL A 551 -21.88 4.11 -17.31
CA VAL A 551 -20.88 5.15 -17.63
C VAL A 551 -21.01 6.34 -16.67
N ASP A 552 -22.23 6.76 -16.37
CA ASP A 552 -22.51 7.83 -15.39
C ASP A 552 -22.02 7.44 -13.99
N GLU A 553 -22.22 6.19 -13.55
CA GLU A 553 -21.70 5.68 -12.28
C GLU A 553 -20.15 5.60 -12.27
N VAL A 554 -19.53 5.14 -13.37
CA VAL A 554 -18.06 5.15 -13.52
C VAL A 554 -17.51 6.56 -13.41
N ILE A 555 -18.10 7.53 -14.11
CA ILE A 555 -17.67 8.94 -14.07
C ILE A 555 -17.87 9.52 -12.68
N ARG A 556 -19.02 9.29 -12.03
CA ARG A 556 -19.32 9.76 -10.67
C ARG A 556 -18.30 9.25 -9.65
N LEU A 557 -18.02 7.95 -9.65
CA LEU A 557 -17.03 7.34 -8.74
C LEU A 557 -15.61 7.81 -9.04
N ALA A 558 -15.21 7.83 -10.31
CA ALA A 558 -13.90 8.29 -10.74
C ALA A 558 -13.64 9.77 -10.38
N THR A 559 -14.69 10.60 -10.40
CA THR A 559 -14.64 12.00 -9.96
C THR A 559 -14.50 12.11 -8.44
N LYS A 560 -15.38 11.50 -7.63
CA LYS A 560 -15.32 11.59 -6.14
C LYS A 560 -13.98 11.07 -5.59
N TYR A 561 -13.43 10.01 -6.18
CA TYR A 561 -12.28 9.28 -5.64
C TYR A 561 -10.95 9.42 -6.43
N GLY A 562 -10.93 10.30 -7.44
CA GLY A 562 -9.72 10.60 -8.23
C GLY A 562 -9.15 9.38 -8.96
N ILE A 563 -10.01 8.52 -9.50
CA ILE A 563 -9.62 7.28 -10.18
C ILE A 563 -9.46 7.59 -11.67
N ALA A 564 -8.35 7.15 -12.29
CA ALA A 564 -8.16 7.31 -13.73
C ALA A 564 -8.91 6.21 -14.51
N THR A 565 -9.81 6.62 -15.40
CA THR A 565 -10.60 5.73 -16.26
C THR A 565 -10.59 6.22 -17.72
N PRO A 566 -10.98 5.37 -18.70
CA PRO A 566 -11.19 5.81 -20.09
C PRO A 566 -12.23 6.93 -20.26
N TYR A 567 -13.13 7.11 -19.28
CA TYR A 567 -14.21 8.09 -19.29
C TYR A 567 -13.86 9.41 -18.60
N THR A 568 -12.65 9.54 -18.03
CA THR A 568 -12.24 10.69 -17.21
C THR A 568 -10.84 11.16 -17.57
N SER A 569 -10.74 12.36 -18.13
CA SER A 569 -9.46 13.03 -18.39
C SER A 569 -9.22 14.17 -17.40
N PHE A 570 -8.14 14.08 -16.63
CA PHE A 570 -7.68 15.19 -15.78
C PHE A 570 -6.96 16.23 -16.65
N PHE A 571 -7.67 17.28 -17.05
CA PHE A 571 -7.08 18.43 -17.73
C PHE A 571 -6.25 19.24 -16.73
N VAL A 572 -4.92 19.17 -16.86
CA VAL A 572 -3.97 19.98 -16.10
C VAL A 572 -3.56 21.17 -16.97
N PRO A 573 -4.00 22.41 -16.68
CA PRO A 573 -3.46 23.59 -17.35
C PRO A 573 -1.99 23.76 -16.94
N GLU A 574 -1.16 24.29 -17.85
CA GLU A 574 0.21 24.66 -17.50
C GLU A 574 0.22 25.66 -16.32
N PRO A 575 1.15 25.53 -15.36
CA PRO A 575 1.27 26.48 -14.28
C PRO A 575 1.63 27.86 -14.84
N VAL A 576 0.85 28.87 -14.49
CA VAL A 576 1.16 30.26 -14.86
C VAL A 576 2.46 30.64 -14.14
N MET A 577 3.51 30.93 -14.91
CA MET A 577 4.81 31.29 -14.37
C MET A 577 4.69 32.59 -13.55
N LEU A 578 5.23 32.61 -12.33
CA LEU A 578 5.07 33.75 -11.41
C LEU A 578 5.67 35.07 -11.96
N ASP A 579 6.50 35.00 -12.99
CA ASP A 579 7.12 36.17 -13.63
C ASP A 579 6.12 36.99 -14.49
N ASP A 580 4.93 36.47 -14.82
CA ASP A 580 3.91 37.14 -15.66
C ASP A 580 2.82 37.91 -14.86
N ILE A 581 2.87 37.91 -13.52
CA ILE A 581 1.77 38.40 -12.66
C ILE A 581 1.58 39.93 -12.70
N ASP A 582 2.58 40.69 -13.18
CA ASP A 582 2.51 42.16 -13.34
C ASP A 582 1.49 42.66 -14.40
N ALA A 583 0.84 41.75 -15.15
CA ALA A 583 -0.22 42.07 -16.09
C ALA A 583 -1.57 41.46 -15.65
N ALA A 584 -2.51 42.31 -15.21
CA ALA A 584 -3.77 41.92 -14.56
C ALA A 584 -4.69 40.98 -15.39
N GLY A 585 -4.46 39.68 -15.28
CA GLY A 585 -5.41 38.62 -15.60
C GLY A 585 -6.35 38.28 -14.42
N PRO A 586 -7.31 37.37 -14.60
CA PRO A 586 -8.11 36.85 -13.49
C PRO A 586 -7.21 36.10 -12.49
N ALA A 587 -7.30 36.47 -11.21
CA ALA A 587 -6.49 35.89 -10.14
C ALA A 587 -6.61 34.35 -10.10
N PRO A 588 -5.59 33.61 -9.60
CA PRO A 588 -5.57 32.14 -9.62
C PRO A 588 -6.86 31.50 -9.06
N MET A 589 -7.39 32.03 -7.95
CA MET A 589 -8.66 31.59 -7.35
C MET A 589 -9.87 31.74 -8.29
N ALA A 590 -10.01 32.89 -8.95
CA ALA A 590 -11.10 33.14 -9.90
C ALA A 590 -11.01 32.23 -11.14
N THR A 591 -9.78 31.97 -11.61
CA THR A 591 -9.52 31.05 -12.72
C THR A 591 -9.80 29.59 -12.32
N ALA A 592 -9.38 29.17 -11.13
CA ALA A 592 -9.65 27.83 -10.58
C ALA A 592 -11.15 27.56 -10.39
N MET A 593 -11.87 28.53 -9.83
CA MET A 593 -13.33 28.49 -9.72
C MET A 593 -13.98 28.34 -11.10
N MET A 594 -13.62 29.17 -12.08
CA MET A 594 -14.17 29.08 -13.44
C MET A 594 -13.93 27.70 -14.08
N GLN A 595 -12.72 27.14 -13.95
CA GLN A 595 -12.41 25.79 -14.43
C GLN A 595 -13.22 24.70 -13.72
N ALA A 596 -13.56 24.88 -12.44
CA ALA A 596 -14.39 23.93 -11.71
C ALA A 596 -15.87 24.00 -12.14
N ARG A 597 -16.40 25.20 -12.41
CA ARG A 597 -17.77 25.43 -12.90
C ARG A 597 -18.09 24.72 -14.22
N ASP A 598 -17.14 24.69 -15.14
CA ASP A 598 -17.33 24.07 -16.45
C ASP A 598 -16.92 22.59 -16.49
N ALA A 599 -16.29 22.06 -15.43
CA ALA A 599 -15.85 20.67 -15.38
C ALA A 599 -16.99 19.65 -15.59
N PRO A 600 -18.19 19.77 -14.96
CA PRO A 600 -19.28 18.82 -15.20
C PRO A 600 -19.70 18.75 -16.68
N LYS A 601 -19.77 19.89 -17.37
CA LYS A 601 -20.14 19.97 -18.80
C LYS A 601 -19.07 19.37 -19.71
N LEU A 602 -17.80 19.58 -19.37
CA LEU A 602 -16.68 18.98 -20.10
C LEU A 602 -16.64 17.45 -19.92
N MET A 603 -17.07 16.96 -18.76
CA MET A 603 -17.17 15.53 -18.46
C MET A 603 -18.40 14.90 -19.10
N GLU A 604 -19.55 15.58 -19.14
CA GLU A 604 -20.74 15.22 -19.92
C GLU A 604 -20.40 15.11 -21.42
N GLN A 605 -19.69 16.10 -21.99
CA GLN A 605 -19.21 16.07 -23.37
C GLN A 605 -18.19 14.95 -23.64
N ALA A 606 -17.36 14.57 -22.64
CA ALA A 606 -16.47 13.43 -22.73
C ALA A 606 -17.23 12.10 -22.68
N ALA A 607 -18.27 12.00 -21.84
CA ALA A 607 -19.16 10.84 -21.75
C ALA A 607 -19.86 10.59 -23.09
N ASP A 608 -20.50 11.62 -23.66
CA ASP A 608 -21.12 11.59 -24.99
C ASP A 608 -20.11 11.16 -26.07
N ALA A 609 -18.89 11.71 -26.05
CA ALA A 609 -17.86 11.39 -27.03
C ALA A 609 -17.37 9.93 -26.95
N VAL A 610 -17.30 9.34 -25.75
CA VAL A 610 -16.92 7.92 -25.56
C VAL A 610 -18.12 6.99 -25.83
N MET A 611 -19.34 7.38 -25.47
CA MET A 611 -20.57 6.65 -25.83
C MET A 611 -20.83 6.62 -27.34
N ALA A 612 -20.41 7.66 -28.06
CA ALA A 612 -20.46 7.72 -29.53
C ALA A 612 -19.22 7.11 -30.22
N ALA A 613 -18.20 6.68 -29.47
CA ALA A 613 -17.01 6.06 -30.03
C ALA A 613 -17.29 4.59 -30.45
N PRO A 614 -16.62 4.06 -31.48
CA PRO A 614 -16.66 2.64 -31.76
C PRO A 614 -16.06 1.85 -30.58
N SER A 615 -16.65 0.69 -30.29
CA SER A 615 -16.16 -0.24 -29.25
C SER A 615 -14.67 -0.51 -29.38
N ALA A 616 -13.95 -0.49 -28.26
CA ALA A 616 -12.51 -0.74 -28.19
C ALA A 616 -12.12 -2.06 -28.91
N PRO A 617 -10.93 -2.12 -29.56
CA PRO A 617 -10.51 -3.31 -30.27
C PRO A 617 -10.36 -4.50 -29.30
N ALA A 618 -10.80 -5.68 -29.72
CA ALA A 618 -10.70 -6.90 -28.91
C ALA A 618 -9.29 -7.52 -28.89
N ALA A 619 -8.37 -7.06 -29.75
CA ALA A 619 -7.01 -7.58 -29.90
C ALA A 619 -6.00 -6.47 -30.25
N GLY A 620 -4.71 -6.76 -30.15
CA GLY A 620 -3.62 -5.80 -30.33
C GLY A 620 -3.21 -5.11 -29.03
N ALA A 621 -2.09 -4.36 -29.08
CA ALA A 621 -1.46 -3.80 -27.89
C ALA A 621 -2.39 -2.92 -27.03
N VAL A 622 -3.21 -2.08 -27.65
CA VAL A 622 -4.20 -1.25 -26.94
C VAL A 622 -5.19 -2.11 -26.16
N ALA A 623 -5.69 -3.19 -26.77
CA ALA A 623 -6.62 -4.11 -26.12
C ALA A 623 -5.98 -4.75 -24.88
N VAL A 624 -4.74 -5.21 -24.98
CA VAL A 624 -4.01 -5.86 -23.86
C VAL A 624 -3.72 -4.86 -22.75
N GLU A 625 -3.16 -3.68 -23.05
CA GLU A 625 -2.85 -2.65 -22.05
C GLU A 625 -4.12 -2.16 -21.32
N GLU A 626 -5.25 -1.97 -22.03
CA GLU A 626 -6.52 -1.67 -21.38
C GLU A 626 -7.05 -2.84 -20.51
N SER A 627 -6.75 -4.09 -20.87
CA SER A 627 -7.15 -5.27 -20.07
C SER A 627 -6.37 -5.31 -18.76
N MET A 628 -5.04 -5.14 -18.84
CA MET A 628 -4.17 -5.07 -17.67
C MET A 628 -4.55 -3.90 -16.75
N ALA A 629 -4.88 -2.73 -17.32
CA ALA A 629 -5.33 -1.57 -16.56
C ALA A 629 -6.71 -1.79 -15.90
N ARG A 630 -7.67 -2.43 -16.57
CA ARG A 630 -8.97 -2.82 -15.97
C ARG A 630 -8.77 -3.83 -14.84
N GLU A 631 -7.93 -4.84 -15.04
CA GLU A 631 -7.69 -5.86 -14.03
C GLU A 631 -6.98 -5.30 -12.79
N ALA A 632 -6.03 -4.39 -12.96
CA ALA A 632 -5.38 -3.68 -11.86
C ALA A 632 -6.35 -2.81 -11.04
N LEU A 633 -7.47 -2.36 -11.61
CA LEU A 633 -8.55 -1.68 -10.88
C LEU A 633 -9.49 -2.70 -10.21
N ARG A 634 -9.89 -3.77 -10.92
CA ARG A 634 -10.82 -4.81 -10.43
C ARG A 634 -10.23 -5.60 -9.25
N SER A 635 -8.96 -5.95 -9.35
CA SER A 635 -8.17 -6.68 -8.33
C SER A 635 -7.41 -5.75 -7.37
N ALA A 636 -7.68 -4.44 -7.37
CA ALA A 636 -6.93 -3.46 -6.59
C ALA A 636 -6.94 -3.79 -5.08
N ASP A 637 -5.85 -4.33 -4.56
CA ASP A 637 -5.62 -4.47 -3.11
C ASP A 637 -5.18 -3.14 -2.48
N GLN A 638 -4.81 -2.12 -3.27
CA GLN A 638 -4.17 -0.90 -2.79
C GLN A 638 -4.78 0.38 -3.36
N VAL A 639 -4.73 1.43 -2.56
CA VAL A 639 -5.19 2.80 -2.87
C VAL A 639 -4.09 3.52 -3.65
N SER A 640 -3.77 2.99 -4.83
CA SER A 640 -2.60 3.42 -5.60
C SER A 640 -2.63 4.92 -5.92
N ALA A 641 -1.52 5.59 -5.62
CA ALA A 641 -1.22 6.91 -6.16
C ALA A 641 -0.66 6.74 -7.58
N GLY A 642 -1.55 6.53 -8.55
CA GLY A 642 -1.15 6.41 -9.96
C GLY A 642 -0.35 7.63 -10.45
N GLU A 643 0.40 7.47 -11.54
CA GLU A 643 1.50 8.34 -12.04
C GLU A 643 1.16 9.82 -12.36
N ARG A 644 -0.03 10.31 -11.96
CA ARG A 644 -0.49 11.71 -12.08
C ARG A 644 -0.39 12.49 -10.75
N ALA A 645 0.48 12.06 -9.85
CA ALA A 645 0.70 12.63 -8.51
C ALA A 645 0.99 14.16 -8.46
N ALA A 646 1.37 14.78 -9.59
CA ALA A 646 1.57 16.22 -9.66
C ALA A 646 0.26 17.05 -9.59
N SER A 647 -0.89 16.49 -10.01
CA SER A 647 -2.16 17.23 -10.11
C SER A 647 -3.29 16.69 -9.23
N LEU A 648 -3.07 15.59 -8.50
CA LEU A 648 -4.01 14.98 -7.56
C LEU A 648 -3.40 14.91 -6.16
N ARG A 649 -4.17 15.28 -5.13
CA ARG A 649 -3.88 15.07 -3.71
C ARG A 649 -5.09 14.46 -3.03
N TYR A 650 -4.84 13.70 -1.98
CA TYR A 650 -5.86 13.04 -1.16
C TYR A 650 -5.64 13.42 0.29
N ALA A 651 -6.71 13.71 1.01
CA ALA A 651 -6.69 13.92 2.46
C ALA A 651 -8.02 13.43 3.04
N GLY A 652 -7.97 12.56 4.05
CA GLY A 652 -9.13 11.81 4.50
C GLY A 652 -9.82 11.07 3.34
N ASP A 653 -11.11 11.28 3.20
CA ASP A 653 -11.99 10.79 2.13
C ASP A 653 -11.96 11.64 0.84
N LYS A 654 -11.34 12.83 0.90
CA LYS A 654 -11.45 13.86 -0.14
C LYS A 654 -10.36 13.78 -1.21
N THR A 655 -10.79 13.97 -2.45
CA THR A 655 -9.92 14.14 -3.62
C THR A 655 -9.81 15.62 -3.99
N PHE A 656 -8.58 16.11 -4.17
CA PHE A 656 -8.27 17.48 -4.58
C PHE A 656 -7.52 17.50 -5.91
N VAL A 657 -8.01 18.29 -6.86
CA VAL A 657 -7.37 18.52 -8.18
C VAL A 657 -6.69 19.88 -8.19
N ASN A 658 -5.45 19.97 -8.68
CA ASN A 658 -4.82 21.26 -8.92
C ASN A 658 -5.41 21.94 -10.16
N ARG A 659 -5.91 23.16 -9.99
CA ARG A 659 -6.49 24.01 -11.02
C ARG A 659 -5.77 25.36 -10.99
N SER A 660 -4.83 25.57 -11.91
CA SER A 660 -4.02 26.79 -12.03
C SER A 660 -3.38 27.26 -10.70
N GLY A 661 -2.84 26.32 -9.91
CA GLY A 661 -2.15 26.59 -8.64
C GLY A 661 -3.01 26.50 -7.38
N VAL A 662 -4.35 26.44 -7.51
CA VAL A 662 -5.28 26.24 -6.39
C VAL A 662 -5.70 24.78 -6.35
N TRP A 663 -5.77 24.18 -5.15
CA TRP A 663 -6.28 22.83 -4.98
C TRP A 663 -7.79 22.86 -4.74
N VAL A 664 -8.56 22.08 -5.50
CA VAL A 664 -10.03 22.14 -5.48
C VAL A 664 -10.60 20.75 -5.25
N ASP A 665 -11.40 20.62 -4.19
CA ASP A 665 -12.20 19.43 -3.86
C ASP A 665 -13.10 19.03 -5.04
N THR A 666 -13.05 17.77 -5.44
CA THR A 666 -13.87 17.23 -6.54
C THR A 666 -15.39 17.30 -6.29
N ALA A 667 -15.82 17.50 -5.04
CA ALA A 667 -17.22 17.73 -4.69
C ALA A 667 -17.69 19.20 -4.88
N PHE A 668 -16.80 20.13 -5.26
CA PHE A 668 -17.14 21.55 -5.39
C PHE A 668 -18.06 21.85 -6.58
N THR A 669 -19.15 22.58 -6.31
CA THR A 669 -20.14 23.04 -7.30
C THR A 669 -20.65 24.45 -6.97
N ASP A 670 -21.21 25.14 -7.97
CA ASP A 670 -21.84 26.47 -7.79
C ASP A 670 -23.13 26.47 -6.94
N ALA A 671 -23.64 25.30 -6.55
CA ALA A 671 -24.85 25.20 -5.73
C ALA A 671 -24.58 25.44 -4.23
N GLN A 672 -23.33 25.29 -3.79
CA GLN A 672 -22.92 25.36 -2.39
C GLN A 672 -22.73 26.83 -1.95
N PRO A 673 -23.18 27.23 -0.74
CA PRO A 673 -22.78 28.49 -0.12
C PRO A 673 -21.26 28.59 -0.01
N GLN A 674 -20.69 29.79 -0.17
CA GLN A 674 -19.23 29.98 -0.18
C GLN A 674 -18.79 30.85 1.00
N GLN A 675 -17.71 30.43 1.69
CA GLN A 675 -17.11 31.16 2.81
C GLN A 675 -15.61 31.36 2.57
N GLU A 676 -15.21 32.62 2.37
CA GLU A 676 -13.80 33.00 2.17
C GLU A 676 -13.07 33.14 3.52
N ILE A 677 -11.87 32.56 3.63
CA ILE A 677 -11.00 32.65 4.82
C ILE A 677 -9.54 32.83 4.38
N ALA A 678 -8.85 33.85 4.91
CA ALA A 678 -7.43 34.03 4.67
C ALA A 678 -6.60 32.95 5.40
N PHE A 679 -5.65 32.34 4.69
CA PHE A 679 -4.74 31.32 5.25
C PHE A 679 -3.94 31.87 6.43
N GLY A 680 -3.82 31.09 7.52
CA GLY A 680 -3.05 31.48 8.71
C GLY A 680 -3.62 32.66 9.52
N SER A 681 -4.84 33.12 9.19
CA SER A 681 -5.58 34.12 9.97
C SER A 681 -6.11 33.55 11.30
N ALA A 682 -6.56 34.43 12.21
CA ALA A 682 -7.25 34.00 13.43
C ALA A 682 -8.46 33.10 13.11
N ALA A 683 -9.32 33.50 12.16
CA ALA A 683 -10.49 32.74 11.74
C ALA A 683 -10.15 31.34 11.17
N TYR A 684 -9.00 31.20 10.49
CA TYR A 684 -8.49 29.90 10.01
C TYR A 684 -8.15 28.97 11.20
N PHE A 685 -7.49 29.48 12.24
CA PHE A 685 -7.15 28.68 13.43
C PHE A 685 -8.34 28.45 14.35
N ASP A 686 -9.24 29.42 14.50
CA ASP A 686 -10.49 29.28 15.25
C ASP A 686 -11.39 28.19 14.64
N LEU A 687 -11.41 28.07 13.30
CA LEU A 687 -12.15 27.00 12.62
C LEU A 687 -11.54 25.62 12.90
N LEU A 688 -10.21 25.46 12.78
CA LEU A 688 -9.50 24.19 13.06
C LEU A 688 -9.36 23.85 14.56
N ALA A 689 -9.79 24.76 15.44
CA ALA A 689 -10.00 24.52 16.86
C ALA A 689 -11.42 24.04 17.16
N GLN A 690 -12.43 24.51 16.41
CA GLN A 690 -13.82 24.05 16.48
C GLN A 690 -14.02 22.69 15.78
N HIS A 691 -13.32 22.48 14.65
CA HIS A 691 -13.35 21.27 13.83
C HIS A 691 -11.94 20.63 13.71
N PRO A 692 -11.46 19.93 14.76
CA PRO A 692 -10.19 19.19 14.72
C PRO A 692 -10.06 18.21 13.56
N GLU A 693 -11.18 17.62 13.13
CA GLU A 693 -11.29 16.63 12.08
C GLU A 693 -11.03 17.18 10.67
N TRP A 694 -11.13 18.49 10.45
CA TRP A 694 -10.87 19.11 9.14
C TRP A 694 -9.39 19.40 8.85
N ARG A 695 -8.50 19.19 9.83
CA ARG A 695 -7.07 19.58 9.74
C ARG A 695 -6.35 18.97 8.55
N ASP A 696 -6.59 17.71 8.25
CA ASP A 696 -5.95 17.01 7.13
C ASP A 696 -6.34 17.62 5.77
N TYR A 697 -7.60 18.05 5.60
CA TYR A 697 -8.03 18.75 4.39
C TYR A 697 -7.35 20.13 4.27
N PHE A 698 -7.29 20.87 5.37
CA PHE A 698 -6.67 22.21 5.41
C PHE A 698 -5.14 22.18 5.30
N ALA A 699 -4.51 21.02 5.47
CA ALA A 699 -3.08 20.81 5.24
C ALA A 699 -2.72 20.58 3.75
N VAL A 700 -3.71 20.37 2.86
CA VAL A 700 -3.48 20.11 1.43
C VAL A 700 -2.77 21.26 0.72
N SER A 701 -3.10 22.51 1.06
CA SER A 701 -2.57 23.72 0.40
C SER A 701 -2.98 25.00 1.15
N PRO A 702 -2.14 26.06 1.15
CA PRO A 702 -2.57 27.40 1.58
C PRO A 702 -3.54 28.08 0.60
N ASN A 703 -3.63 27.59 -0.65
CA ASN A 703 -4.63 27.98 -1.63
C ASN A 703 -5.52 26.77 -1.97
N LEU A 704 -6.73 26.75 -1.43
CA LEU A 704 -7.60 25.57 -1.34
C LEU A 704 -9.08 25.96 -1.51
N ILE A 705 -9.87 25.11 -2.17
CA ILE A 705 -11.33 25.11 -2.09
C ILE A 705 -11.75 23.72 -1.58
N VAL A 706 -12.49 23.66 -0.48
CA VAL A 706 -12.95 22.40 0.15
C VAL A 706 -14.42 22.47 0.53
N VAL A 707 -15.18 21.38 0.29
CA VAL A 707 -16.62 21.32 0.61
C VAL A 707 -16.85 20.57 1.92
N LEU A 708 -17.39 21.24 2.93
CA LEU A 708 -17.64 20.70 4.26
C LEU A 708 -19.03 21.14 4.70
N GLU A 709 -19.88 20.20 5.14
CA GLU A 709 -21.27 20.46 5.54
C GLU A 709 -22.05 21.28 4.48
N ASP A 710 -22.03 20.80 3.23
CA ASP A 710 -22.58 21.46 2.02
C ASP A 710 -22.08 22.89 1.75
N THR A 711 -21.07 23.37 2.46
CA THR A 711 -20.49 24.70 2.36
C THR A 711 -19.09 24.65 1.76
N ALA A 712 -18.83 25.47 0.75
CA ALA A 712 -17.52 25.57 0.11
C ALA A 712 -16.64 26.62 0.80
N TYR A 713 -15.65 26.14 1.56
CA TYR A 713 -14.64 26.97 2.20
C TYR A 713 -13.53 27.30 1.20
N VAL A 714 -13.31 28.59 0.99
CA VAL A 714 -12.38 29.16 0.00
C VAL A 714 -11.21 29.78 0.75
N ILE A 715 -10.09 29.05 0.79
CA ILE A 715 -8.87 29.42 1.50
C ILE A 715 -7.87 30.02 0.52
N ALA A 716 -7.40 31.23 0.79
CA ALA A 716 -6.41 31.92 -0.04
C ALA A 716 -5.25 32.44 0.80
N ASP A 717 -4.03 32.33 0.25
CA ASP A 717 -2.86 33.04 0.77
C ASP A 717 -2.92 34.50 0.33
N THR A 718 -3.22 35.38 1.28
CA THR A 718 -3.30 36.84 1.06
C THR A 718 -1.96 37.54 1.22
N GLY A 719 -0.90 36.84 1.63
CA GLY A 719 0.39 37.43 1.99
C GLY A 719 0.37 38.28 3.27
N GLU A 720 -0.70 38.19 4.07
CA GLU A 720 -0.74 38.82 5.39
C GLU A 720 0.18 38.10 6.39
N ALA A 721 0.61 38.80 7.44
CA ALA A 721 1.50 38.21 8.43
C ALA A 721 0.77 37.12 9.23
N LEU A 722 1.33 35.90 9.19
CA LEU A 722 0.83 34.75 9.95
C LEU A 722 0.59 35.13 11.42
N ALA A 723 -0.58 34.78 11.97
CA ALA A 723 -0.86 34.97 13.38
C ALA A 723 0.17 34.24 14.25
N GLU A 724 0.65 34.87 15.33
CA GLU A 724 1.53 34.18 16.28
C GLU A 724 0.82 32.93 16.84
N PRO A 725 1.50 31.77 16.91
CA PRO A 725 0.85 30.53 17.29
C PRO A 725 0.34 30.61 18.72
N VAL A 726 -0.98 30.45 18.89
CA VAL A 726 -1.64 30.47 20.20
C VAL A 726 -1.10 29.33 21.05
N VAL A 727 -0.20 29.67 21.97
CA VAL A 727 0.30 28.73 22.98
C VAL A 727 -0.85 28.45 23.94
N ALA A 728 -1.45 27.27 23.82
CA ALA A 728 -2.45 26.79 24.76
C ALA A 728 -1.87 26.84 26.18
N PRO A 729 -2.53 27.52 27.14
CA PRO A 729 -1.95 27.73 28.46
C PRO A 729 -1.84 26.39 29.19
N THR A 730 -0.60 25.96 29.43
CA THR A 730 -0.30 24.74 30.18
C THR A 730 -1.02 24.78 31.52
N ALA A 731 -1.78 23.74 31.87
CA ALA A 731 -2.55 23.67 33.09
C ALA A 731 -1.61 23.68 34.32
N ALA A 732 -1.35 24.88 34.86
CA ALA A 732 -0.45 25.07 35.98
C ALA A 732 -0.97 24.34 37.22
N SER A 733 -0.24 23.32 37.67
CA SER A 733 -0.57 22.55 38.87
C SER A 733 -0.57 23.45 40.10
N GLN A 734 -1.76 23.84 40.56
CA GLN A 734 -1.91 24.72 41.71
C GLN A 734 -1.41 24.00 42.97
N SER A 735 -0.31 24.50 43.54
CA SER A 735 0.25 23.96 44.78
C SER A 735 -0.73 24.21 45.93
N ALA A 736 -1.20 23.13 46.57
CA ALA A 736 -2.20 23.21 47.63
C ALA A 736 -1.68 24.03 48.83
N THR A 737 -2.38 25.12 49.16
CA THR A 737 -2.01 26.02 50.25
C THR A 737 -2.39 25.42 51.61
N VAL A 738 -1.47 25.43 52.57
CA VAL A 738 -1.73 24.97 53.94
C VAL A 738 -2.71 25.90 54.66
N PRO A 739 -3.85 25.42 55.18
CA PRO A 739 -4.72 26.20 56.06
C PRO A 739 -4.12 26.31 57.47
N ALA A 740 -4.21 27.50 58.07
CA ALA A 740 -3.75 27.74 59.44
C ALA A 740 -4.82 27.41 60.50
N GLU A 741 -4.34 27.20 61.73
CA GLU A 741 -5.07 26.79 62.93
C GLU A 741 -6.00 27.88 63.53
N PRO A 742 -7.25 27.56 63.93
CA PRO A 742 -8.08 28.41 64.79
C PRO A 742 -8.02 28.02 66.29
N PRO A 743 -8.31 28.95 67.23
CA PRO A 743 -7.98 28.79 68.65
C PRO A 743 -8.98 27.96 69.50
N PRO A 744 -8.58 27.49 70.71
CA PRO A 744 -9.35 26.53 71.51
C PRO A 744 -10.26 27.14 72.60
N THR A 745 -11.38 26.48 72.93
CA THR A 745 -12.06 26.58 74.23
C THR A 745 -12.95 25.35 74.53
N GLU A 746 -12.75 24.74 75.72
CA GLU A 746 -13.67 24.06 76.67
C GLU A 746 -15.08 23.52 76.22
N VAL A 747 -15.66 22.41 76.74
CA VAL A 747 -15.29 21.46 77.83
C VAL A 747 -16.14 20.16 77.79
N SER A 748 -15.69 19.11 78.51
CA SER A 748 -16.49 18.02 79.16
C SER A 748 -16.37 16.57 78.65
N ILE A 749 -16.45 15.66 79.63
CA ILE A 749 -16.49 14.18 79.65
C ILE A 749 -17.42 13.80 80.85
N PRO A 750 -17.71 12.52 81.23
CA PRO A 750 -17.66 11.19 80.59
C PRO A 750 -19.11 10.56 80.57
N PRO A 751 -19.42 9.23 80.64
CA PRO A 751 -18.59 8.01 80.69
C PRO A 751 -19.02 6.78 79.82
N THR A 752 -18.21 5.75 79.96
CA THR A 752 -18.18 4.37 79.45
C THR A 752 -19.42 3.47 79.71
N GLU A 753 -19.65 2.50 78.81
CA GLU A 753 -20.15 1.14 79.17
C GLU A 753 -19.42 0.06 78.32
N THR A 754 -19.64 -1.25 78.52
CA THR A 754 -18.59 -2.29 78.24
C THR A 754 -19.11 -3.72 77.91
N ILE A 755 -18.24 -4.58 77.34
CA ILE A 755 -18.34 -6.07 77.11
C ILE A 755 -19.37 -6.43 75.98
N ALA A 756 -19.26 -7.47 75.11
CA ALA A 756 -18.49 -8.72 75.14
C ALA A 756 -18.11 -9.37 73.78
N THR A 757 -16.92 -9.98 73.75
CA THR A 757 -16.47 -11.25 73.09
C THR A 757 -17.16 -11.84 71.85
N SER A 758 -16.36 -12.18 70.81
CA SER A 758 -15.99 -13.60 70.50
C SER A 758 -14.94 -13.74 69.38
N GLU A 759 -13.85 -14.47 69.66
CA GLU A 759 -12.94 -15.18 68.72
C GLU A 759 -13.11 -16.71 68.98
N PRO A 760 -12.48 -17.68 68.27
CA PRO A 760 -11.25 -17.64 67.43
C PRO A 760 -11.56 -18.12 65.97
N ALA A 761 -10.65 -18.58 65.08
CA ALA A 761 -9.28 -19.05 65.20
C ALA A 761 -8.46 -18.94 63.88
N LEU A 762 -7.21 -19.43 63.92
CA LEU A 762 -6.20 -19.41 62.84
C LEU A 762 -5.69 -20.82 62.53
N VAL A 763 -5.42 -21.15 61.25
CA VAL A 763 -4.43 -22.19 60.86
C VAL A 763 -3.68 -21.76 59.61
N ILE A 764 -2.36 -21.93 59.61
CA ILE A 764 -1.42 -21.82 58.47
C ILE A 764 -0.64 -23.14 58.42
N LEU A 765 -0.27 -23.65 57.24
CA LEU A 765 0.94 -24.48 57.06
C LEU A 765 1.29 -24.72 55.57
N SER A 766 2.57 -24.60 55.24
CA SER A 766 3.21 -25.15 54.02
C SER A 766 3.84 -26.52 54.33
N PRO A 767 4.24 -27.31 53.31
CA PRO A 767 5.67 -27.68 53.25
C PRO A 767 6.25 -27.85 51.82
N THR A 768 7.55 -28.18 51.76
CA THR A 768 8.42 -28.33 50.57
C THR A 768 8.99 -29.79 50.45
N PRO A 769 9.85 -30.17 49.47
CA PRO A 769 9.91 -31.56 48.94
C PRO A 769 11.13 -32.44 49.31
N GLU A 770 10.99 -33.75 49.06
CA GLU A 770 12.04 -34.74 48.71
C GLU A 770 11.54 -35.57 47.49
N VAL A 771 12.29 -36.15 46.53
CA VAL A 771 13.69 -36.62 46.37
C VAL A 771 13.91 -38.11 46.72
N ALA A 772 14.36 -38.90 45.73
CA ALA A 772 14.70 -40.34 45.83
C ALA A 772 15.69 -40.77 44.71
N THR A 773 16.31 -41.96 44.78
CA THR A 773 17.44 -42.39 43.89
C THR A 773 17.55 -43.91 43.67
N ALA A 774 18.49 -44.33 42.77
CA ALA A 774 19.08 -45.70 42.62
C ALA A 774 18.23 -46.78 41.88
N SER A 775 18.76 -47.82 41.19
CA SER A 775 20.14 -48.14 40.73
C SER A 775 20.17 -49.26 39.64
N LEU A 776 21.35 -49.48 39.02
CA LEU A 776 21.67 -50.47 37.94
C LEU A 776 21.75 -51.96 38.38
N PRO A 777 21.79 -52.92 37.41
CA PRO A 777 23.04 -53.70 37.23
C PRO A 777 23.44 -54.14 35.79
N THR A 778 24.73 -53.91 35.46
CA THR A 778 25.70 -54.66 34.59
C THR A 778 25.30 -55.57 33.39
N GLN A 779 25.80 -55.19 32.18
CA GLN A 779 26.83 -55.83 31.29
C GLN A 779 27.17 -57.36 31.36
N PRO A 780 27.80 -58.01 30.32
CA PRO A 780 28.79 -57.46 29.34
C PRO A 780 28.86 -58.03 27.87
N ASN A 781 29.65 -57.35 27.01
CA ASN A 781 30.40 -57.86 25.81
C ASN A 781 29.60 -58.45 24.59
N GLN A 782 30.09 -58.52 23.34
CA GLN A 782 31.44 -58.29 22.76
C GLN A 782 31.39 -57.94 21.23
N GLN A 783 32.51 -57.46 20.68
CA GLN A 783 32.92 -57.42 19.25
C GLN A 783 32.20 -56.47 18.25
N ALA A 784 33.02 -55.64 17.58
CA ALA A 784 32.79 -55.06 16.24
C ALA A 784 33.77 -55.71 15.24
N PRO A 785 33.67 -55.51 13.91
CA PRO A 785 34.47 -54.44 13.28
C PRO A 785 34.00 -53.85 11.91
N LEU A 786 34.25 -52.55 11.68
CA LEU A 786 34.48 -51.88 10.35
C LEU A 786 33.27 -51.89 9.35
N CYS A 787 33.09 -51.02 8.34
CA CYS A 787 33.63 -49.72 7.88
C CYS A 787 32.59 -49.12 6.87
N THR A 788 32.62 -47.88 6.35
CA THR A 788 33.57 -46.73 6.39
C THR A 788 32.85 -45.42 6.77
N GLY A 789 33.55 -44.27 6.69
CA GLY A 789 32.95 -42.91 6.60
C GLY A 789 33.21 -42.29 5.22
N PRO A 790 33.35 -40.94 5.08
CA PRO A 790 33.33 -39.90 6.12
C PRO A 790 32.39 -38.70 5.85
N ALA A 791 32.27 -37.78 6.81
CA ALA A 791 31.77 -36.43 6.60
C ALA A 791 32.92 -35.45 6.28
N PHE A 792 32.65 -34.33 5.61
CA PHE A 792 33.52 -33.14 5.63
C PHE A 792 32.74 -31.84 5.40
N ALA A 793 33.25 -30.73 5.94
CA ALA A 793 32.62 -29.42 5.87
C ALA A 793 33.16 -28.56 4.70
N ILE A 794 32.34 -27.61 4.25
CA ILE A 794 32.69 -26.51 3.34
C ILE A 794 32.05 -25.23 3.92
N GLY A 795 32.66 -24.05 3.91
CA GLY A 795 33.98 -23.69 3.35
C GLY A 795 33.90 -22.36 2.61
N LEU A 796 33.90 -21.26 3.36
CA LEU A 796 33.65 -19.90 2.87
C LEU A 796 34.87 -19.34 2.10
N VAL A 797 34.76 -19.20 0.77
CA VAL A 797 35.74 -18.50 -0.08
C VAL A 797 35.01 -17.74 -1.19
N GLY A 798 35.25 -16.42 -1.29
CA GLY A 798 34.83 -15.61 -2.43
C GLY A 798 35.98 -15.35 -3.41
N ALA A 799 35.67 -15.00 -4.66
CA ALA A 799 36.68 -14.62 -5.66
C ALA A 799 36.16 -13.54 -6.62
N ALA A 800 36.84 -12.40 -6.68
CA ALA A 800 36.66 -11.42 -7.75
C ALA A 800 37.56 -11.79 -8.96
N GLY A 801 37.04 -11.66 -10.19
CA GLY A 801 37.72 -12.10 -11.41
C GLY A 801 37.67 -11.09 -12.54
N VAL A 802 38.61 -10.15 -12.58
CA VAL A 802 38.74 -9.15 -13.65
C VAL A 802 39.24 -9.78 -14.95
N PHE A 803 38.62 -9.47 -16.09
CA PHE A 803 39.29 -9.49 -17.39
C PHE A 803 38.84 -8.34 -18.30
N ALA A 804 39.74 -7.83 -19.16
CA ALA A 804 39.51 -6.59 -19.90
C ALA A 804 40.13 -6.58 -21.32
N ARG A 805 39.53 -5.77 -22.21
CA ARG A 805 39.93 -5.44 -23.60
C ARG A 805 39.75 -6.60 -24.60
N ARG A 806 39.36 -6.37 -25.86
CA ARG A 806 39.75 -5.26 -26.78
C ARG A 806 38.65 -4.82 -27.76
N ARG A 807 38.76 -3.57 -28.23
CA ARG A 807 38.18 -3.07 -29.50
C ARG A 807 38.89 -3.71 -30.71
N ARG A 808 38.17 -3.98 -31.81
CA ARG A 808 38.37 -3.32 -33.13
C ARG A 808 37.52 -3.92 -34.27
N HIS A 809 36.86 -3.03 -35.01
CA HIS A 809 36.25 -3.24 -36.34
C HIS A 809 35.08 -4.25 -36.39
N ARG A 810 34.11 -4.08 -37.28
CA ARG A 810 34.10 -3.22 -38.48
C ARG A 810 32.94 -2.23 -38.48
#